data_AF-A0A2D5QQ27-F1
#
_entry.id   AF-A0A2D5QQ27-F1
#
_cell.length_a   1.000
_cell.length_b   1.000
_cell.length_c   1.000
_cell.angle_alpha   90.00
_cell.angle_beta   90.00
_cell.angle_gamma   90.00
#
_symmetry.space_group_name_H-M   'P 1'
#
loop_
_entity.id
_entity.type
_entity.pdbx_description
1 polymer ?
#
loop_
_entity_poly.entity_id
_entity_poly.type
_entity_poly.pdbx_seq_one_letter_code
_entity_poly.pdbx_strand_id
1 'polypeptide(L)'
;MSDMLFQWVMPIGSLSVPTSYENVVKLIRSGRVFPTQLVSLNQAPPIPAFQHDALKEVWLEQVPPEQPFDGEMGRVNTLILCKLFAYFAIERLSGRFFVRHGESGLYFTLRIVSGQALEVSALDPSTYLGQMLLQKQLVTPSQLVEVIDRAKEDNSPIGTVAVKLGYLNEKLLNQLLAEQMFNRIRKIACFPHLDVRFVEDKQADFIPPVARISGYSLLEITLGYGFSDQQIKQYMSELLLRPVIVNRQAPALKMISAEDRSVLKQVYNTQSLDPLKNRNDWTQRDSALKAITWDLINLFEVPKSYVFTREYNHLLEGDVLSYLQINQAASPHEIERSLQGYRKKIKLDEASETAEEEHVRRAIRAKLVEIQKSLEGSDRERRAYQRMKQLGANPQNQEMYRSVLFDICTQEGEAALKRQKYQEAAEAYAEALRLRPNDLTASLQEVWAEFLSDSRNQDVFEKAKHRLESLSTQAKDSPLPLLVLARIYRLKGEVKLAEEHLRRVLAISPNHKEAQAELRLLFNRDYDKKKHRVKSFIQLDPKMGKWLMPSALSLVITVIFWASGNLVTHPRDIWPEERPLDVSTLAGLNPFQKELTFNSILRTNYSNDSLASAAYLLGLKPHRQAKAQMVPGQERPTAYTVDSLEGETMRELTRILSFLYANFQKTPSQVTDMLKNSLVIPAHLRVLGNVEHYWLQEDWFGWARRLTLILLGIFGLYNLRPLELKVDFAFSMSAMAIIYGSLVGYLSPAFTAPTELPILSSMKIIHSLGEVMFFQFFLGVALLRGFRWTPYLPATIVVLLFALFKVSYLNVWYMPLSVMLISCLQIGVFIGGACFLFMWKSKSFIPPLLAHLALTFIPLLRGLN
;
A
#
# COMPACT_ATOMS: atom_id res chain seq x y z
N MET A 1 26.21 8.82 -8.66
CA MET A 1 25.71 7.80 -9.61
C MET A 1 24.71 8.35 -10.63
N SER A 2 24.18 9.57 -10.49
CA SER A 2 23.18 10.16 -11.40
C SER A 2 23.64 10.28 -12.86
N ASP A 3 24.95 10.37 -13.10
CA ASP A 3 25.51 10.65 -14.43
C ASP A 3 25.91 9.37 -15.19
N MET A 4 25.64 8.19 -14.62
CA MET A 4 25.89 6.90 -15.26
C MET A 4 24.80 6.60 -16.30
N LEU A 5 25.20 6.49 -17.56
CA LEU A 5 24.32 6.11 -18.66
C LEU A 5 24.65 4.70 -19.13
N PHE A 6 23.64 3.82 -19.05
CA PHE A 6 23.74 2.42 -19.43
C PHE A 6 23.10 2.22 -20.81
N GLN A 7 23.73 1.41 -21.64
CA GLN A 7 23.23 0.99 -22.95
C GLN A 7 23.32 -0.53 -23.05
N TRP A 8 22.23 -1.21 -23.40
CA TRP A 8 22.27 -2.66 -23.60
C TRP A 8 22.69 -2.96 -25.03
N VAL A 9 23.45 -4.05 -25.21
CA VAL A 9 23.62 -4.64 -26.53
C VAL A 9 22.31 -5.34 -26.86
N MET A 10 21.58 -4.78 -27.82
CA MET A 10 20.41 -5.40 -28.39
C MET A 10 20.84 -6.67 -29.15
N PRO A 11 19.98 -7.67 -29.34
CA PRO A 11 20.35 -8.92 -29.99
C PRO A 11 20.94 -8.79 -31.40
N ILE A 12 20.67 -7.66 -32.07
CA ILE A 12 21.20 -7.31 -33.39
C ILE A 12 22.58 -6.62 -33.32
N GLY A 13 23.22 -6.59 -32.15
CA GLY A 13 24.54 -5.98 -31.93
C GLY A 13 24.53 -4.47 -31.75
N SER A 14 23.40 -3.79 -31.92
CA SER A 14 23.27 -2.34 -31.70
C SER A 14 23.13 -2.00 -30.22
N LEU A 15 23.66 -0.85 -29.80
CA LEU A 15 23.42 -0.32 -28.45
C LEU A 15 22.05 0.35 -28.35
N SER A 16 21.37 0.20 -27.22
CA SER A 16 20.13 0.93 -26.92
C SER A 16 20.38 2.42 -26.68
N VAL A 17 19.29 3.19 -26.56
CA VAL A 17 19.36 4.58 -26.06
C VAL A 17 19.98 4.58 -24.65
N PRO A 18 20.91 5.50 -24.36
CA PRO A 18 21.50 5.64 -23.02
C PRO A 18 20.42 5.87 -21.96
N THR A 19 20.43 5.06 -20.91
CA THR A 19 19.42 5.02 -19.85
C THR A 19 20.07 5.33 -18.51
N SER A 20 19.46 6.20 -17.70
CA SER A 20 19.98 6.52 -16.37
C SER A 20 19.99 5.31 -15.42
N TYR A 21 20.87 5.33 -14.43
CA TYR A 21 20.93 4.31 -13.37
C TYR A 21 19.57 4.00 -12.73
N GLU A 22 18.78 5.02 -12.36
CA GLU A 22 17.48 4.81 -11.70
C GLU A 22 16.50 4.05 -12.62
N ASN A 23 16.50 4.37 -13.90
CA ASN A 23 15.68 3.67 -14.88
C ASN A 23 16.19 2.25 -15.12
N VAL A 24 17.51 2.03 -15.10
CA VAL A 24 18.10 0.69 -15.15
C VAL A 24 17.69 -0.16 -13.95
N VAL A 25 17.74 0.40 -12.74
CA VAL A 25 17.26 -0.28 -11.53
C VAL A 25 15.78 -0.64 -11.63
N LYS A 26 14.94 0.26 -12.15
CA LYS A 26 13.51 -0.03 -12.42
C LYS A 26 13.35 -1.16 -13.44
N LEU A 27 14.17 -1.19 -14.49
CA LEU A 27 14.14 -2.24 -15.50
C LEU A 27 14.63 -3.59 -14.94
N ILE A 28 15.67 -3.60 -14.12
CA ILE A 28 16.18 -4.79 -13.42
C ILE A 28 15.13 -5.34 -12.44
N ARG A 29 14.56 -4.49 -11.58
CA ARG A 29 13.55 -4.88 -10.59
C ARG A 29 12.22 -5.32 -11.24
N SER A 30 11.91 -4.81 -12.43
CA SER A 30 10.77 -5.31 -13.23
C SER A 30 11.09 -6.56 -14.07
N GLY A 31 12.31 -7.10 -13.93
CA GLY A 31 12.83 -8.26 -14.66
C GLY A 31 12.99 -8.04 -16.17
N ARG A 32 12.96 -6.80 -16.65
CA ARG A 32 13.14 -6.48 -18.08
C ARG A 32 14.61 -6.55 -18.52
N VAL A 33 15.54 -6.56 -17.58
CA VAL A 33 16.97 -6.74 -17.79
C VAL A 33 17.38 -7.99 -17.01
N PHE A 34 18.36 -8.74 -17.54
CA PHE A 34 18.90 -9.94 -16.88
C PHE A 34 20.34 -9.72 -16.43
N PRO A 35 20.82 -10.46 -15.41
CA PRO A 35 22.18 -10.33 -14.90
C PRO A 35 23.21 -10.46 -16.02
N THR A 36 23.00 -11.38 -16.95
CA THR A 36 23.92 -11.72 -18.04
C THR A 36 23.78 -10.90 -19.31
N GLN A 37 22.77 -10.04 -19.40
CA GLN A 37 22.60 -9.20 -20.58
C GLN A 37 23.81 -8.27 -20.70
N LEU A 38 24.35 -8.12 -21.91
CA LEU A 38 25.50 -7.25 -22.14
C LEU A 38 25.09 -5.78 -22.02
N VAL A 39 25.77 -5.05 -21.14
CA VAL A 39 25.54 -3.64 -20.84
C VAL A 39 26.85 -2.88 -20.97
N SER A 40 26.80 -1.81 -21.72
CA SER A 40 27.84 -0.79 -21.85
C SER A 40 27.52 0.35 -20.90
N LEU A 41 28.48 0.77 -20.08
CA LEU A 41 28.40 1.99 -19.29
C LEU A 41 29.19 3.09 -19.99
N ASN A 42 28.55 4.21 -20.29
CA ASN A 42 29.19 5.38 -20.90
C ASN A 42 30.03 5.02 -22.15
N GLN A 43 29.49 4.15 -23.03
CA GLN A 43 30.14 3.67 -24.24
C GLN A 43 31.36 2.75 -24.04
N ALA A 44 31.63 2.28 -22.81
CA ALA A 44 32.63 1.25 -22.57
C ALA A 44 32.29 -0.07 -23.28
N PRO A 45 33.26 -0.97 -23.53
CA PRO A 45 32.98 -2.29 -24.09
C PRO A 45 31.90 -3.01 -23.28
N PRO A 46 30.87 -3.56 -23.93
CA PRO A 46 29.74 -4.13 -23.22
C PRO A 46 30.14 -5.40 -22.48
N ILE A 47 29.80 -5.46 -21.19
CA ILE A 47 30.05 -6.62 -20.32
C ILE A 47 28.71 -7.11 -19.74
N PRO A 48 28.59 -8.38 -19.30
CA PRO A 48 27.39 -8.85 -18.63
C PRO A 48 26.99 -7.94 -17.45
N ALA A 49 25.71 -7.55 -17.34
CA ALA A 49 25.21 -6.59 -16.36
C ALA A 49 25.61 -6.91 -14.90
N PHE A 50 25.72 -8.20 -14.55
CA PHE A 50 26.08 -8.71 -13.23
C PHE A 50 27.55 -8.51 -12.89
N GLN A 51 28.39 -8.33 -13.92
CA GLN A 51 29.82 -8.00 -13.76
C GLN A 51 30.03 -6.50 -13.60
N HIS A 52 28.99 -5.68 -13.79
CA HIS A 52 29.07 -4.25 -13.60
C HIS A 52 28.96 -3.92 -12.10
N ASP A 53 30.03 -3.43 -11.48
CA ASP A 53 30.06 -3.12 -10.04
C ASP A 53 28.93 -2.19 -9.60
N ALA A 54 28.57 -1.21 -10.43
CA ALA A 54 27.45 -0.30 -10.19
C ALA A 54 26.09 -1.00 -10.11
N LEU A 55 25.91 -2.13 -10.80
CA LEU A 55 24.67 -2.90 -10.79
C LEU A 55 24.76 -4.11 -9.85
N LYS A 56 25.95 -4.43 -9.33
CA LYS A 56 26.21 -5.64 -8.54
C LYS A 56 25.35 -5.73 -7.29
N GLU A 57 25.18 -4.64 -6.54
CA GLU A 57 24.30 -4.63 -5.36
C GLU A 57 22.83 -4.81 -5.74
N VAL A 58 22.38 -4.14 -6.81
CA VAL A 58 21.02 -4.28 -7.35
C VAL A 58 20.79 -5.71 -7.84
N TRP A 59 21.82 -6.38 -8.35
CA TRP A 59 21.76 -7.79 -8.71
C TRP A 59 21.85 -8.70 -7.50
N LEU A 60 22.67 -8.41 -6.49
CA LEU A 60 22.71 -9.19 -5.25
C LEU A 60 21.37 -9.14 -4.50
N GLU A 61 20.62 -8.03 -4.61
CA GLU A 61 19.22 -7.91 -4.19
C GLU A 61 18.24 -8.75 -5.03
N GLN A 62 18.69 -9.32 -6.15
CA GLN A 62 17.83 -9.93 -7.17
C GLN A 62 18.31 -11.30 -7.65
N VAL A 63 19.50 -11.79 -7.27
CA VAL A 63 20.15 -13.06 -7.67
C VAL A 63 19.49 -14.23 -6.90
N PRO A 64 19.39 -15.44 -7.48
CA PRO A 64 18.69 -16.55 -6.85
C PRO A 64 19.32 -16.92 -5.50
N PRO A 65 18.53 -17.18 -4.44
CA PRO A 65 18.87 -18.27 -3.55
C PRO A 65 18.75 -19.61 -4.29
N GLU A 66 19.36 -20.69 -3.77
CA GLU A 66 19.45 -21.98 -4.46
C GLU A 66 18.09 -22.72 -4.66
N GLN A 67 16.94 -22.14 -4.30
CA GLN A 67 15.64 -22.84 -4.25
C GLN A 67 14.46 -22.08 -4.93
N PRO A 68 13.68 -22.72 -5.85
CA PRO A 68 12.76 -22.04 -6.78
C PRO A 68 11.31 -21.74 -6.32
N PHE A 69 10.92 -21.93 -5.05
CA PHE A 69 9.49 -22.00 -4.69
C PHE A 69 8.93 -20.85 -3.81
N ASP A 70 9.75 -19.86 -3.43
CA ASP A 70 9.31 -18.75 -2.55
C ASP A 70 9.24 -17.37 -3.25
N GLY A 71 9.11 -17.32 -4.59
CA GLY A 71 9.07 -16.05 -5.35
C GLY A 71 10.45 -15.50 -5.72
N GLU A 72 11.51 -16.27 -5.46
CA GLU A 72 12.88 -15.99 -5.88
C GLU A 72 13.47 -17.18 -6.64
N MET A 73 14.49 -16.92 -7.45
CA MET A 73 14.93 -17.79 -8.55
C MET A 73 15.35 -19.21 -8.12
N GLY A 74 15.33 -20.19 -9.05
CA GLY A 74 16.02 -21.46 -8.84
C GLY A 74 16.19 -22.30 -10.10
N ARG A 75 17.08 -23.30 -10.03
CA ARG A 75 17.37 -24.22 -11.13
C ARG A 75 16.31 -25.34 -11.16
N VAL A 76 15.54 -25.40 -12.23
CA VAL A 76 14.46 -26.35 -12.44
C VAL A 76 14.79 -27.27 -13.60
N ASN A 77 14.44 -28.54 -13.47
CA ASN A 77 14.38 -29.45 -14.61
C ASN A 77 13.00 -29.34 -15.28
N THR A 78 12.84 -29.99 -16.43
CA THR A 78 11.58 -30.03 -17.18
C THR A 78 10.36 -30.45 -16.32
N LEU A 79 10.57 -31.34 -15.34
CA LEU A 79 9.50 -31.82 -14.46
C LEU A 79 9.04 -30.76 -13.47
N ILE A 80 9.97 -30.04 -12.85
CA ILE A 80 9.65 -28.91 -11.96
C ILE A 80 9.00 -27.78 -12.77
N LEU A 81 9.45 -27.56 -14.02
CA LEU A 81 8.81 -26.61 -14.93
C LEU A 81 7.34 -26.97 -15.22
N CYS A 82 7.03 -28.26 -15.46
CA CYS A 82 5.65 -28.74 -15.57
C CYS A 82 4.82 -28.39 -14.32
N LYS A 83 5.38 -28.60 -13.12
CA LYS A 83 4.71 -28.27 -11.85
C LYS A 83 4.47 -26.77 -11.71
N LEU A 84 5.41 -25.94 -12.14
CA LEU A 84 5.25 -24.48 -12.13
C LEU A 84 4.12 -24.03 -13.05
N PHE A 85 4.04 -24.55 -14.28
CA PHE A 85 2.94 -24.22 -15.19
C PHE A 85 1.59 -24.74 -14.69
N ALA A 86 1.56 -25.92 -14.07
CA ALA A 86 0.39 -26.45 -13.39
C ALA A 86 -0.06 -25.53 -12.25
N TYR A 87 0.87 -25.08 -11.41
CA TYR A 87 0.62 -24.17 -10.30
C TYR A 87 0.10 -22.82 -10.79
N PHE A 88 0.71 -22.23 -11.82
CA PHE A 88 0.22 -21.00 -12.43
C PHE A 88 -1.22 -21.13 -12.92
N ALA A 89 -1.55 -22.26 -13.57
CA ALA A 89 -2.88 -22.52 -14.10
C ALA A 89 -3.95 -22.65 -13.00
N ILE A 90 -3.63 -23.33 -11.90
CA ILE A 90 -4.58 -23.61 -10.81
C ILE A 90 -4.78 -22.38 -9.93
N GLU A 91 -3.70 -21.77 -9.46
CA GLU A 91 -3.75 -20.59 -8.60
C GLU A 91 -4.09 -19.31 -9.37
N ARG A 92 -4.20 -19.40 -10.70
CA ARG A 92 -4.48 -18.27 -11.60
C ARG A 92 -3.53 -17.10 -11.35
N LEU A 93 -2.24 -17.39 -11.20
CA LEU A 93 -1.26 -16.33 -10.93
C LEU A 93 -1.16 -15.37 -12.11
N SER A 94 -0.98 -14.09 -11.81
CA SER A 94 -0.64 -13.04 -12.77
C SER A 94 0.75 -12.51 -12.45
N GLY A 95 1.64 -12.52 -13.43
CA GLY A 95 3.04 -12.15 -13.25
C GLY A 95 3.92 -12.35 -14.47
N ARG A 96 5.22 -12.23 -14.25
CA ARG A 96 6.24 -12.48 -15.28
C ARG A 96 7.07 -13.67 -14.85
N PHE A 97 7.13 -14.67 -15.72
CA PHE A 97 7.94 -15.86 -15.54
C PHE A 97 9.17 -15.77 -16.43
N PHE A 98 10.32 -15.57 -15.83
CA PHE A 98 11.60 -15.47 -16.47
C PHE A 98 12.27 -16.84 -16.49
N VAL A 99 12.89 -17.18 -17.61
CA VAL A 99 13.54 -18.47 -17.83
C VAL A 99 14.88 -18.22 -18.53
N ARG A 100 15.94 -18.79 -17.99
CA ARG A 100 17.28 -18.77 -18.57
C ARG A 100 17.76 -20.20 -18.77
N HIS A 101 18.35 -20.48 -19.91
CA HIS A 101 19.12 -21.70 -20.10
C HIS A 101 20.59 -21.45 -19.75
N GLY A 102 21.13 -22.19 -18.77
CA GLY A 102 22.46 -21.96 -18.23
C GLY A 102 23.58 -22.08 -19.27
N GLU A 103 23.49 -23.09 -20.16
CA GLU A 103 24.56 -23.41 -21.12
C GLU A 103 24.51 -22.56 -22.40
N SER A 104 23.32 -22.35 -22.96
CA SER A 104 23.18 -21.59 -24.22
C SER A 104 23.06 -20.09 -24.00
N GLY A 105 22.86 -19.65 -22.75
CA GLY A 105 22.59 -18.24 -22.44
C GLY A 105 21.30 -17.73 -23.10
N LEU A 106 20.36 -18.61 -23.46
CA LEU A 106 19.07 -18.17 -24.00
C LEU A 106 18.17 -17.66 -22.87
N TYR A 107 17.47 -16.57 -23.15
CA TYR A 107 16.53 -15.92 -22.23
C TYR A 107 15.13 -15.96 -22.79
N PHE A 108 14.19 -16.30 -21.92
CA PHE A 108 12.77 -16.24 -22.19
C PHE A 108 12.06 -15.49 -21.06
N THR A 109 11.03 -14.73 -21.43
CA THR A 109 10.14 -14.07 -20.50
C THR A 109 8.73 -14.37 -20.92
N LEU A 110 7.97 -15.05 -20.06
CA LEU A 110 6.57 -15.34 -20.25
C LEU A 110 5.75 -14.36 -19.41
N ARG A 111 4.79 -13.67 -20.03
CA ARG A 111 3.77 -12.92 -19.29
C ARG A 111 2.62 -13.85 -18.96
N ILE A 112 2.44 -14.15 -17.69
CA ILE A 112 1.37 -15.00 -17.18
C ILE A 112 0.25 -14.09 -16.66
N VAL A 113 -0.98 -14.32 -17.07
CA VAL A 113 -2.16 -13.60 -16.57
C VAL A 113 -3.25 -14.61 -16.27
N SER A 114 -3.73 -14.63 -15.03
CA SER A 114 -4.72 -15.61 -14.56
C SER A 114 -4.35 -17.05 -14.94
N GLY A 115 -3.06 -17.40 -14.83
CA GLY A 115 -2.54 -18.73 -15.18
C GLY A 115 -2.39 -19.02 -16.68
N GLN A 116 -2.52 -18.03 -17.56
CA GLN A 116 -2.33 -18.17 -19.00
C GLN A 116 -1.09 -17.42 -19.48
N ALA A 117 -0.28 -18.03 -20.35
CA ALA A 117 0.78 -17.31 -21.04
C ALA A 117 0.18 -16.46 -22.17
N LEU A 118 0.31 -15.14 -22.03
CA LEU A 118 -0.18 -14.14 -22.98
C LEU A 118 0.89 -13.68 -23.97
N GLU A 119 2.15 -13.81 -23.57
CA GLU A 119 3.29 -13.32 -24.33
C GLU A 119 4.50 -14.15 -23.94
N VAL A 120 5.32 -14.53 -24.92
CA VAL A 120 6.61 -15.17 -24.67
C VAL A 120 7.66 -14.44 -25.48
N SER A 121 8.46 -13.63 -24.81
CA SER A 121 9.61 -12.96 -25.39
C SER A 121 10.83 -13.86 -25.29
N ALA A 122 11.66 -13.91 -26.34
CA ALA A 122 12.90 -14.67 -26.33
C ALA A 122 14.01 -13.94 -27.11
N LEU A 123 15.24 -14.00 -26.60
CA LEU A 123 16.43 -13.52 -27.32
C LEU A 123 17.01 -14.66 -28.18
N ASP A 124 16.16 -15.24 -29.02
CA ASP A 124 16.51 -16.35 -29.90
C ASP A 124 16.20 -15.97 -31.35
N PRO A 125 17.23 -15.69 -32.18
CA PRO A 125 17.07 -15.29 -33.57
C PRO A 125 16.19 -16.24 -34.37
N SER A 126 16.31 -17.54 -34.14
CA SER A 126 15.54 -18.56 -34.86
C SER A 126 14.03 -18.50 -34.61
N THR A 127 13.60 -17.73 -33.61
CA THR A 127 12.18 -17.47 -33.31
C THR A 127 11.76 -16.05 -33.69
N TYR A 128 12.59 -15.26 -34.37
CA TYR A 128 12.23 -13.91 -34.77
C TYR A 128 11.17 -13.93 -35.87
N LEU A 129 10.21 -13.00 -35.76
CA LEU A 129 9.08 -12.94 -36.68
C LEU A 129 9.56 -12.76 -38.13
N GLY A 130 10.55 -11.90 -38.37
CA GLY A 130 11.13 -11.71 -39.69
C GLY A 130 11.72 -13.00 -40.29
N GLN A 131 12.40 -13.81 -39.47
CA GLN A 131 12.95 -15.09 -39.92
C GLN A 131 11.84 -16.10 -40.22
N MET A 132 10.79 -16.15 -39.41
CA MET A 132 9.61 -17.01 -39.67
C MET A 132 8.90 -16.60 -40.97
N LEU A 133 8.79 -15.30 -41.25
CA LEU A 133 8.18 -14.78 -42.48
C LEU A 133 8.96 -15.21 -43.72
N LEU A 134 10.29 -15.15 -43.68
CA LEU A 134 11.16 -15.63 -44.77
C LEU A 134 11.09 -17.15 -44.94
N GLN A 135 11.17 -17.90 -43.84
CA GLN A 135 11.12 -19.37 -43.87
C GLN A 135 9.82 -19.90 -44.47
N LYS A 136 8.70 -19.24 -44.19
CA LYS A 136 7.38 -19.58 -44.75
C LYS A 136 7.11 -18.96 -46.11
N GLN A 137 8.08 -18.23 -46.68
CA GLN A 137 7.96 -17.54 -47.97
C GLN A 137 6.76 -16.56 -48.01
N LEU A 138 6.39 -15.98 -46.86
CA LEU A 138 5.30 -15.01 -46.75
C LEU A 138 5.75 -13.60 -47.11
N VAL A 139 7.05 -13.34 -46.99
CA VAL A 139 7.71 -12.12 -47.47
C VAL A 139 9.01 -12.50 -48.17
N THR A 140 9.40 -11.72 -49.16
CA THR A 140 10.73 -11.78 -49.77
C THR A 140 11.77 -11.06 -48.92
N PRO A 141 13.08 -11.32 -49.10
CA PRO A 141 14.14 -10.58 -48.40
C PRO A 141 14.05 -9.06 -48.58
N SER A 142 13.74 -8.59 -49.80
CA SER A 142 13.59 -7.16 -50.08
C SER A 142 12.40 -6.55 -49.36
N GLN A 143 11.25 -7.24 -49.32
CA GLN A 143 10.08 -6.80 -48.57
C GLN A 143 10.34 -6.76 -47.07
N LEU A 144 11.10 -7.72 -46.52
CA LEU A 144 11.45 -7.70 -45.10
C LEU A 144 12.36 -6.51 -44.75
N VAL A 145 13.32 -6.17 -45.61
CA VAL A 145 14.18 -4.98 -45.43
C VAL A 145 13.31 -3.72 -45.39
N GLU A 146 12.39 -3.57 -46.34
CA GLU A 146 11.45 -2.45 -46.38
C GLU A 146 10.58 -2.38 -45.11
N VAL A 147 10.03 -3.51 -44.66
CA VAL A 147 9.26 -3.56 -43.40
C VAL A 147 10.09 -3.13 -42.21
N ILE A 148 11.35 -3.56 -42.13
CA ILE A 148 12.26 -3.21 -41.02
C ILE A 148 12.58 -1.72 -41.04
N ASP A 149 12.88 -1.16 -42.22
CA ASP A 149 13.23 0.25 -42.34
C ASP A 149 12.01 1.12 -42.00
N ARG A 150 10.83 0.77 -42.50
CA ARG A 150 9.59 1.46 -42.17
C ARG A 150 9.18 1.30 -40.69
N ALA A 151 9.44 0.14 -40.10
CA ALA A 151 9.23 -0.09 -38.67
C ALA A 151 10.13 0.79 -37.79
N LYS A 152 11.37 1.03 -38.21
CA LYS A 152 12.29 1.97 -37.53
C LYS A 152 11.80 3.41 -37.67
N GLU A 153 11.40 3.82 -38.88
CA GLU A 153 10.88 5.18 -39.14
C GLU A 153 9.61 5.48 -38.32
N ASP A 154 8.66 4.55 -38.31
CA ASP A 154 7.35 4.71 -37.66
C ASP A 154 7.36 4.32 -36.17
N ASN A 155 8.52 3.91 -35.62
CA ASN A 155 8.68 3.31 -34.28
C ASN A 155 7.58 2.28 -33.96
N SER A 156 7.27 1.41 -34.94
CA SER A 156 6.13 0.49 -34.92
C SER A 156 6.62 -0.97 -34.98
N PRO A 157 5.89 -1.94 -34.40
CA PRO A 157 6.26 -3.35 -34.52
C PRO A 157 6.28 -3.84 -35.99
N ILE A 158 7.27 -4.67 -36.33
CA ILE A 158 7.48 -5.25 -37.68
C ILE A 158 6.18 -5.90 -38.22
N GLY A 159 5.45 -6.62 -37.38
CA GLY A 159 4.19 -7.25 -37.78
C GLY A 159 3.12 -6.25 -38.21
N THR A 160 2.95 -5.16 -37.46
CA THR A 160 2.00 -4.09 -37.78
C THR A 160 2.38 -3.38 -39.08
N VAL A 161 3.66 -3.14 -39.29
CA VAL A 161 4.15 -2.51 -40.54
C VAL A 161 3.98 -3.44 -41.74
N ALA A 162 4.27 -4.74 -41.59
CA ALA A 162 4.00 -5.72 -42.63
C ALA A 162 2.51 -5.78 -43.01
N VAL A 163 1.59 -5.58 -42.05
CA VAL A 163 0.16 -5.45 -42.32
C VAL A 163 -0.18 -4.13 -43.02
N LYS A 164 0.38 -3.00 -42.58
CA LYS A 164 0.18 -1.68 -43.22
C LYS A 164 0.68 -1.65 -44.67
N LEU A 165 1.80 -2.30 -44.97
CA LEU A 165 2.37 -2.41 -46.31
C LEU A 165 1.63 -3.44 -47.19
N GLY A 166 0.64 -4.16 -46.64
CA GLY A 166 -0.15 -5.15 -47.37
C GLY A 166 0.57 -6.48 -47.62
N TYR A 167 1.76 -6.69 -47.03
CA TYR A 167 2.49 -7.96 -47.13
C TYR A 167 1.88 -9.06 -46.26
N LEU A 168 1.17 -8.69 -45.19
CA LEU A 168 0.43 -9.60 -44.33
C LEU A 168 -0.98 -9.07 -44.10
N ASN A 169 -1.92 -9.97 -43.79
CA ASN A 169 -3.17 -9.58 -43.17
C ASN A 169 -3.11 -9.85 -41.66
N GLU A 170 -3.98 -9.18 -40.89
CA GLU A 170 -4.00 -9.25 -39.43
C GLU A 170 -4.24 -10.68 -38.91
N LYS A 171 -5.10 -11.45 -39.59
CA LYS A 171 -5.38 -12.85 -39.23
C LYS A 171 -4.13 -13.72 -39.32
N LEU A 172 -3.37 -13.59 -40.41
CA LEU A 172 -2.13 -14.33 -40.64
C LEU A 172 -1.03 -13.90 -39.67
N LEU A 173 -0.94 -12.60 -39.36
CA LEU A 173 -0.03 -12.11 -38.34
C LEU A 173 -0.32 -12.74 -36.98
N ASN A 174 -1.58 -12.79 -36.56
CA ASN A 174 -1.97 -13.41 -35.29
C ASN A 174 -1.65 -14.91 -35.25
N GLN A 175 -1.82 -15.62 -36.37
CA GLN A 175 -1.42 -17.03 -36.48
C GLN A 175 0.11 -17.21 -36.31
N LEU A 176 0.91 -16.35 -36.96
CA LEU A 176 2.36 -16.41 -36.85
C LEU A 176 2.86 -16.05 -35.45
N LEU A 177 2.22 -15.10 -34.77
CA LEU A 177 2.57 -14.73 -33.39
C LEU A 177 2.20 -15.84 -32.40
N ALA A 178 1.08 -16.53 -32.61
CA ALA A 178 0.74 -17.73 -31.84
C ALA A 178 1.75 -18.85 -32.08
N GLU A 179 2.15 -19.09 -33.33
CA GLU A 179 3.17 -20.08 -33.69
C GLU A 179 4.56 -19.72 -33.11
N GLN A 180 4.94 -18.44 -33.14
CA GLN A 180 6.16 -17.94 -32.52
C GLN A 180 6.17 -18.21 -31.02
N MET A 181 5.07 -17.89 -30.34
CA MET A 181 4.89 -18.12 -28.91
C MET A 181 5.03 -19.62 -28.57
N PHE A 182 4.38 -20.47 -29.36
CA PHE A 182 4.45 -21.92 -29.23
C PHE A 182 5.88 -22.45 -29.40
N ASN A 183 6.59 -22.01 -30.44
CA ASN A 183 7.97 -22.42 -30.72
C ASN A 183 8.93 -22.04 -29.58
N ARG A 184 8.71 -20.88 -28.94
CA ARG A 184 9.51 -20.43 -27.78
C ARG A 184 9.25 -21.30 -26.55
N ILE A 185 7.99 -21.60 -26.24
CA ILE A 185 7.62 -22.49 -25.11
C ILE A 185 8.16 -23.91 -25.35
N ARG A 186 8.07 -24.40 -26.59
CA ARG A 186 8.63 -25.70 -26.97
C ARG A 186 10.13 -25.77 -26.68
N LYS A 187 10.88 -24.72 -27.01
CA LYS A 187 12.31 -24.67 -26.70
C LYS A 187 12.58 -24.66 -25.20
N ILE A 188 11.81 -23.88 -24.43
CA ILE A 188 11.89 -23.89 -22.97
C ILE A 188 11.74 -25.32 -22.44
N ALA A 189 10.74 -26.07 -22.92
CA ALA A 189 10.49 -27.44 -22.50
C ALA A 189 11.63 -28.42 -22.79
N CYS A 190 12.33 -28.24 -23.92
CA CYS A 190 13.41 -29.15 -24.33
C CYS A 190 14.72 -28.96 -23.53
N PHE A 191 14.83 -27.93 -22.70
CA PHE A 191 16.04 -27.70 -21.92
C PHE A 191 16.04 -28.54 -20.63
N PRO A 192 17.11 -29.32 -20.37
CA PRO A 192 17.16 -30.21 -19.21
C PRO A 192 17.28 -29.45 -17.89
N HIS A 193 17.87 -28.25 -17.93
CA HIS A 193 18.14 -27.42 -16.77
C HIS A 193 17.90 -25.94 -17.09
N LEU A 194 17.01 -25.31 -16.34
CA LEU A 194 16.60 -23.92 -16.52
C LEU A 194 16.76 -23.17 -15.20
N ASP A 195 17.26 -21.94 -15.24
CA ASP A 195 17.13 -21.03 -14.11
C ASP A 195 15.84 -20.23 -14.31
N VAL A 196 14.92 -20.28 -13.36
CA VAL A 196 13.61 -19.64 -13.51
C VAL A 196 13.33 -18.66 -12.37
N ARG A 197 12.54 -17.61 -12.67
CA ARG A 197 12.03 -16.64 -11.70
C ARG A 197 10.58 -16.35 -11.99
N PHE A 198 9.72 -16.31 -10.97
CA PHE A 198 8.40 -15.72 -11.11
C PHE A 198 8.32 -14.43 -10.31
N VAL A 199 7.82 -13.36 -10.92
CA VAL A 199 7.56 -12.08 -10.24
C VAL A 199 6.08 -11.77 -10.42
N GLU A 200 5.34 -11.70 -9.31
CA GLU A 200 3.94 -11.30 -9.34
C GLU A 200 3.83 -9.87 -9.87
N ASP A 201 2.99 -9.67 -10.88
CA ASP A 201 2.82 -8.39 -11.58
C ASP A 201 1.32 -8.17 -11.78
N LYS A 202 0.69 -7.52 -10.80
CA LYS A 202 -0.76 -7.20 -10.84
C LYS A 202 -1.12 -6.24 -11.97
N GLN A 203 -0.15 -5.56 -12.57
CA GLN A 203 -0.40 -4.70 -13.73
C GLN A 203 -0.43 -5.48 -15.05
N ALA A 204 -0.05 -6.76 -15.05
CA ALA A 204 -0.06 -7.61 -16.24
C ALA A 204 -1.47 -7.77 -16.85
N ASP A 205 -2.52 -7.59 -16.05
CA ASP A 205 -3.92 -7.73 -16.44
C ASP A 205 -4.41 -6.63 -17.41
N PHE A 206 -3.73 -5.48 -17.48
CA PHE A 206 -4.22 -4.31 -18.23
C PHE A 206 -3.84 -4.27 -19.72
N ILE A 207 -2.98 -5.19 -20.19
CA ILE A 207 -2.49 -5.18 -21.57
C ILE A 207 -3.24 -6.25 -22.39
N PRO A 208 -3.94 -5.90 -23.48
CA PRO A 208 -4.62 -6.89 -24.31
C PRO A 208 -3.61 -7.88 -24.92
N PRO A 209 -3.87 -9.19 -24.86
CA PRO A 209 -2.97 -10.21 -25.39
C PRO A 209 -3.03 -10.31 -26.92
N VAL A 210 -1.90 -10.62 -27.53
CA VAL A 210 -1.82 -10.94 -28.96
C VAL A 210 -2.15 -12.40 -29.24
N ALA A 211 -1.79 -13.31 -28.32
CA ALA A 211 -2.16 -14.71 -28.32
C ALA A 211 -2.38 -15.19 -26.87
N ARG A 212 -3.14 -16.28 -26.68
CA ARG A 212 -3.35 -16.90 -25.36
C ARG A 212 -3.01 -18.37 -25.42
N ILE A 213 -2.09 -18.83 -24.57
CA ILE A 213 -1.86 -20.25 -24.30
C ILE A 213 -2.30 -20.50 -22.87
N SER A 214 -3.28 -21.39 -22.69
CA SER A 214 -3.74 -21.75 -21.35
C SER A 214 -2.59 -22.42 -20.57
N GLY A 215 -2.59 -22.29 -19.24
CA GLY A 215 -1.60 -22.99 -18.42
C GLY A 215 -1.60 -24.51 -18.64
N TYR A 216 -2.74 -25.10 -19.01
CA TYR A 216 -2.83 -26.52 -19.38
C TYR A 216 -2.14 -26.81 -20.72
N SER A 217 -2.24 -25.92 -21.70
CA SER A 217 -1.48 -26.05 -22.95
C SER A 217 0.03 -25.85 -22.74
N LEU A 218 0.45 -25.00 -21.79
CA LEU A 218 1.87 -24.93 -21.39
C LEU A 218 2.35 -26.27 -20.84
N LEU A 219 1.54 -26.92 -20.00
CA LEU A 219 1.85 -28.23 -19.47
C LEU A 219 1.92 -29.29 -20.57
N GLU A 220 0.95 -29.32 -21.50
CA GLU A 220 0.93 -30.24 -22.64
C GLU A 220 2.20 -30.11 -23.50
N ILE A 221 2.60 -28.87 -23.81
CA ILE A 221 3.82 -28.60 -24.56
C ILE A 221 5.04 -29.10 -23.78
N THR A 222 5.08 -28.88 -22.47
CA THR A 222 6.23 -29.27 -21.65
C THR A 222 6.34 -30.79 -21.51
N LEU A 223 5.22 -31.48 -21.32
CA LEU A 223 5.17 -32.94 -21.28
C LEU A 223 5.49 -33.56 -22.64
N GLY A 224 4.96 -33.00 -23.73
CA GLY A 224 5.08 -33.56 -25.07
C GLY A 224 6.44 -33.37 -25.73
N TYR A 225 7.21 -32.35 -25.34
CA TYR A 225 8.50 -32.02 -25.95
C TYR A 225 9.69 -32.06 -24.99
N GLY A 226 9.44 -31.98 -23.69
CA GLY A 226 10.51 -31.98 -22.69
C GLY A 226 10.89 -33.36 -22.15
N PHE A 227 10.07 -34.38 -22.41
CA PHE A 227 10.35 -35.76 -22.00
C PHE A 227 10.51 -36.67 -23.22
N SER A 228 11.48 -37.58 -23.16
CA SER A 228 11.56 -38.70 -24.10
C SER A 228 10.41 -39.68 -23.87
N ASP A 229 10.03 -40.45 -24.90
CA ASP A 229 9.01 -41.50 -24.77
C ASP A 229 9.34 -42.49 -23.63
N GLN A 230 10.62 -42.77 -23.38
CA GLN A 230 11.05 -43.63 -22.27
C GLN A 230 10.84 -42.97 -20.90
N GLN A 231 11.10 -41.66 -20.78
CA GLN A 231 10.82 -40.91 -19.54
C GLN A 231 9.31 -40.76 -19.32
N ILE A 232 8.52 -40.54 -20.38
CA ILE A 232 7.06 -40.57 -20.30
C ILE A 232 6.58 -41.95 -19.86
N LYS A 233 7.12 -43.04 -20.44
CA LYS A 233 6.79 -44.42 -20.05
C LYS A 233 7.12 -44.70 -18.59
N GLN A 234 8.32 -44.34 -18.14
CA GLN A 234 8.76 -44.50 -16.76
C GLN A 234 7.88 -43.68 -15.81
N TYR A 235 7.66 -42.40 -16.13
CA TYR A 235 6.85 -41.49 -15.33
C TYR A 235 5.39 -41.93 -15.24
N MET A 236 4.80 -42.31 -16.37
CA MET A 236 3.44 -42.84 -16.42
C MET A 236 3.36 -44.17 -15.68
N SER A 237 4.35 -45.06 -15.77
CA SER A 237 4.34 -46.31 -14.99
C SER A 237 4.33 -46.07 -13.47
N GLU A 238 5.06 -45.08 -12.98
CA GLU A 238 5.08 -44.71 -11.55
C GLU A 238 3.78 -44.02 -11.10
N LEU A 239 3.22 -43.14 -11.94
CA LEU A 239 1.91 -42.51 -11.76
C LEU A 239 0.77 -43.53 -11.66
N LEU A 240 0.80 -44.48 -12.58
CA LEU A 240 -0.30 -45.39 -12.89
C LEU A 240 -0.32 -46.64 -12.00
N LEU A 241 0.77 -46.94 -11.29
CA LEU A 241 0.83 -48.00 -10.28
C LEU A 241 0.25 -47.57 -8.91
N ARG A 242 -0.05 -46.27 -8.69
CA ARG A 242 -0.70 -45.83 -7.46
C ARG A 242 -2.22 -46.05 -7.51
N PRO A 243 -2.86 -46.58 -6.43
CA PRO A 243 -4.29 -46.89 -6.39
C PRO A 243 -5.23 -45.71 -6.70
N VAL A 244 -4.75 -44.47 -6.63
CA VAL A 244 -5.54 -43.23 -6.79
C VAL A 244 -6.18 -43.12 -8.18
N ILE A 245 -5.51 -43.58 -9.23
CA ILE A 245 -6.03 -43.51 -10.61
C ILE A 245 -7.07 -44.62 -10.86
N VAL A 246 -6.93 -45.77 -10.21
CA VAL A 246 -7.79 -46.95 -10.43
C VAL A 246 -8.99 -46.98 -9.47
N ASN A 247 -8.84 -46.50 -8.23
CA ASN A 247 -9.89 -46.49 -7.21
C ASN A 247 -10.48 -45.08 -6.99
N ARG A 248 -11.27 -44.60 -7.97
CA ARG A 248 -12.45 -43.68 -7.89
C ARG A 248 -12.51 -42.50 -6.87
N GLN A 249 -11.48 -42.17 -6.10
CA GLN A 249 -11.61 -41.34 -4.90
C GLN A 249 -11.03 -39.93 -5.02
N ALA A 250 -10.27 -39.59 -6.08
CA ALA A 250 -9.89 -38.19 -6.28
C ALA A 250 -11.13 -37.37 -6.67
N PRO A 251 -11.48 -36.27 -5.95
CA PRO A 251 -12.63 -35.42 -6.26
C PRO A 251 -12.62 -34.90 -7.71
N ALA A 252 -11.42 -34.64 -8.25
CA ALA A 252 -11.21 -34.21 -9.63
C ALA A 252 -11.66 -35.25 -10.68
N LEU A 253 -11.54 -36.56 -10.38
CA LEU A 253 -11.98 -37.64 -11.29
C LEU A 253 -13.51 -37.71 -11.46
N LYS A 254 -14.30 -37.13 -10.53
CA LYS A 254 -15.76 -37.03 -10.67
C LYS A 254 -16.18 -36.01 -11.74
N MET A 255 -15.30 -35.08 -12.12
CA MET A 255 -15.56 -34.05 -13.13
C MET A 255 -15.13 -34.45 -14.56
N ILE A 256 -14.47 -35.60 -14.70
CA ILE A 256 -13.92 -36.09 -15.98
C ILE A 256 -14.96 -36.95 -16.69
N SER A 257 -15.23 -36.68 -17.96
CA SER A 257 -16.22 -37.43 -18.74
C SER A 257 -15.81 -38.90 -18.91
N ALA A 258 -16.78 -39.78 -19.18
CA ALA A 258 -16.49 -41.19 -19.45
C ALA A 258 -15.54 -41.38 -20.65
N GLU A 259 -15.62 -40.49 -21.63
CA GLU A 259 -14.74 -40.47 -22.80
C GLU A 259 -13.31 -40.08 -22.43
N ASP A 260 -13.11 -39.05 -21.61
CA ASP A 260 -11.77 -38.63 -21.17
C ASP A 260 -11.09 -39.72 -20.32
N ARG A 261 -11.87 -40.45 -19.51
CA ARG A 261 -11.37 -41.65 -18.79
C ARG A 261 -10.93 -42.74 -19.75
N SER A 262 -11.64 -42.93 -20.87
CA SER A 262 -11.24 -43.90 -21.89
C SER A 262 -9.93 -43.48 -22.57
N VAL A 263 -9.71 -42.18 -22.79
CA VAL A 263 -8.46 -41.64 -23.35
C VAL A 263 -7.31 -41.81 -22.37
N LEU A 264 -7.50 -41.46 -21.10
CA LEU A 264 -6.49 -41.69 -20.07
C LEU A 264 -6.16 -43.18 -19.93
N LYS A 265 -7.15 -44.07 -20.12
CA LYS A 265 -6.93 -45.52 -20.18
C LYS A 265 -6.19 -45.97 -21.43
N GLN A 266 -6.39 -45.32 -22.58
CA GLN A 266 -5.60 -45.57 -23.80
C GLN A 266 -4.16 -45.07 -23.63
N VAL A 267 -3.96 -43.89 -23.06
CA VAL A 267 -2.65 -43.36 -22.68
C VAL A 267 -1.95 -44.31 -21.70
N TYR A 268 -2.69 -44.83 -20.70
CA TYR A 268 -2.22 -45.87 -19.77
C TYR A 268 -1.77 -47.12 -20.51
N ASN A 269 -2.63 -47.68 -21.37
CA ASN A 269 -2.38 -48.97 -22.02
C ASN A 269 -1.23 -48.88 -23.05
N THR A 270 -1.13 -47.75 -23.76
CA THR A 270 -0.11 -47.52 -24.79
C THR A 270 1.19 -46.97 -24.22
N GLN A 271 1.16 -46.47 -22.98
CA GLN A 271 2.24 -45.71 -22.35
C GLN A 271 2.77 -44.60 -23.27
N SER A 272 1.87 -43.96 -24.02
CA SER A 272 2.17 -42.89 -24.97
C SER A 272 1.13 -41.77 -24.86
N LEU A 273 1.54 -40.53 -25.11
CA LEU A 273 0.64 -39.39 -25.23
C LEU A 273 -0.08 -39.33 -26.60
N ASP A 274 0.22 -40.24 -27.53
CA ASP A 274 -0.39 -40.25 -28.87
C ASP A 274 -1.94 -40.30 -28.86
N PRO A 275 -2.61 -41.04 -27.94
CA PRO A 275 -4.07 -40.98 -27.83
C PRO A 275 -4.61 -39.57 -27.50
N LEU A 276 -3.84 -38.74 -26.80
CA LEU A 276 -4.17 -37.32 -26.59
C LEU A 276 -3.89 -36.50 -27.84
N LYS A 277 -2.72 -36.69 -28.47
CA LYS A 277 -2.30 -35.99 -29.71
C LYS A 277 -3.22 -36.24 -30.92
N ASN A 278 -3.95 -37.36 -30.93
CA ASN A 278 -4.82 -37.77 -32.05
C ASN A 278 -6.29 -37.31 -31.90
N ARG A 279 -6.68 -36.65 -30.81
CA ARG A 279 -8.06 -36.16 -30.58
C ARG A 279 -8.31 -34.80 -31.23
N ASN A 280 -9.22 -34.67 -32.19
CA ASN A 280 -9.46 -33.35 -32.82
C ASN A 280 -10.20 -32.34 -31.92
N ASP A 281 -10.87 -32.79 -30.84
CA ASP A 281 -11.64 -31.94 -29.93
C ASP A 281 -10.79 -31.43 -28.75
N TRP A 282 -10.61 -30.11 -28.69
CA TRP A 282 -9.82 -29.42 -27.66
C TRP A 282 -10.43 -29.54 -26.26
N THR A 283 -11.75 -29.63 -26.13
CA THR A 283 -12.43 -29.69 -24.82
C THR A 283 -12.19 -31.02 -24.09
N GLN A 284 -12.06 -32.11 -24.86
CA GLN A 284 -11.74 -33.44 -24.35
C GLN A 284 -10.24 -33.54 -23.98
N ARG A 285 -9.35 -32.93 -24.77
CA ARG A 285 -7.91 -32.83 -24.43
C ARG A 285 -7.68 -32.06 -23.12
N ASP A 286 -8.36 -30.94 -22.94
CA ASP A 286 -8.24 -30.07 -21.75
C ASP A 286 -8.63 -30.80 -20.44
N SER A 287 -9.69 -31.61 -20.47
CA SER A 287 -10.16 -32.37 -19.29
C SER A 287 -9.18 -33.47 -18.87
N ALA A 288 -8.56 -34.16 -19.82
CA ALA A 288 -7.54 -35.17 -19.55
C ALA A 288 -6.22 -34.53 -19.07
N LEU A 289 -5.80 -33.40 -19.64
CA LEU A 289 -4.64 -32.65 -19.18
C LEU A 289 -4.83 -32.11 -17.77
N LYS A 290 -6.02 -31.61 -17.42
CA LYS A 290 -6.38 -31.20 -16.05
C LYS A 290 -6.21 -32.32 -15.04
N ALA A 291 -6.57 -33.55 -15.41
CA ALA A 291 -6.39 -34.73 -14.56
C ALA A 291 -4.90 -35.01 -14.28
N ILE A 292 -4.09 -35.03 -15.35
CA ILE A 292 -2.65 -35.23 -15.28
C ILE A 292 -1.98 -34.10 -14.46
N THR A 293 -2.46 -32.86 -14.63
CA THR A 293 -2.02 -31.66 -13.89
C THR A 293 -2.25 -31.80 -12.38
N TRP A 294 -3.45 -32.25 -12.00
CA TRP A 294 -3.83 -32.43 -10.61
C TRP A 294 -3.00 -33.53 -9.92
N ASP A 295 -2.76 -34.63 -10.62
CA ASP A 295 -1.94 -35.72 -10.09
C ASP A 295 -0.46 -35.31 -10.00
N LEU A 296 0.09 -34.61 -11.01
CA LEU A 296 1.44 -34.02 -10.98
C LEU A 296 1.69 -33.15 -9.75
N ILE A 297 0.69 -32.38 -9.31
CA ILE A 297 0.80 -31.54 -8.12
C ILE A 297 0.78 -32.38 -6.83
N ASN A 298 -0.06 -33.42 -6.78
CA ASN A 298 -0.21 -34.28 -5.62
C ASN A 298 0.91 -35.33 -5.46
N LEU A 299 1.61 -35.69 -6.55
CA LEU A 299 2.63 -36.74 -6.55
C LEU A 299 3.98 -36.31 -5.99
N PHE A 300 4.29 -35.02 -6.05
CA PHE A 300 5.55 -34.49 -5.54
C PHE A 300 5.34 -33.91 -4.16
N GLU A 301 5.47 -34.78 -3.14
CA GLU A 301 5.79 -34.32 -1.79
C GLU A 301 7.04 -33.45 -1.89
N VAL A 302 6.88 -32.19 -1.50
CA VAL A 302 7.99 -31.27 -1.35
C VAL A 302 8.99 -31.94 -0.41
N PRO A 303 10.27 -32.14 -0.81
CA PRO A 303 11.26 -32.77 0.05
C PRO A 303 11.22 -32.11 1.42
N LYS A 304 11.20 -32.89 2.51
CA LYS A 304 11.09 -32.33 3.88
C LYS A 304 12.17 -31.27 4.16
N SER A 305 13.34 -31.42 3.52
CA SER A 305 14.43 -30.42 3.53
C SER A 305 13.99 -29.01 3.09
N TYR A 306 13.02 -28.89 2.19
CA TYR A 306 12.46 -27.62 1.75
C TYR A 306 11.60 -26.96 2.84
N VAL A 307 10.78 -27.74 3.55
CA VAL A 307 10.01 -27.22 4.70
C VAL A 307 10.98 -26.64 5.74
N PHE A 308 12.07 -27.34 6.04
CA PHE A 308 13.10 -26.83 6.92
C PHE A 308 13.83 -25.61 6.35
N THR A 309 14.06 -25.54 5.04
CA THR A 309 14.71 -24.36 4.43
C THR A 309 13.84 -23.12 4.57
N ARG A 310 12.52 -23.27 4.35
CA ARG A 310 11.56 -22.19 4.59
C ARG A 310 11.55 -21.73 6.04
N GLU A 311 11.52 -22.67 6.99
CA GLU A 311 11.59 -22.36 8.42
C GLU A 311 12.92 -21.65 8.77
N TYR A 312 14.04 -22.06 8.17
CA TYR A 312 15.33 -21.40 8.33
C TYR A 312 15.33 -19.97 7.79
N ASN A 313 14.77 -19.73 6.61
CA ASN A 313 14.66 -18.40 6.01
C ASN A 313 13.76 -17.47 6.84
N HIS A 314 12.65 -17.98 7.39
CA HIS A 314 11.82 -17.21 8.33
C HIS A 314 12.60 -16.77 9.59
N LEU A 315 13.56 -17.59 10.06
CA LEU A 315 14.45 -17.23 11.16
C LEU A 315 15.56 -16.24 10.77
N LEU A 316 15.85 -16.07 9.47
CA LEU A 316 16.85 -15.12 8.96
C LEU A 316 16.25 -13.74 8.64
N GLU A 317 15.10 -13.73 7.97
CA GLU A 317 14.58 -12.54 7.27
C GLU A 317 13.42 -11.84 8.01
N GLY A 318 12.84 -12.48 9.04
CA GLY A 318 11.65 -11.98 9.74
C GLY A 318 11.89 -11.37 11.13
N ASP A 319 10.82 -10.81 11.70
CA ASP A 319 10.76 -10.58 13.16
C ASP A 319 10.65 -11.94 13.86
N VAL A 320 11.82 -12.48 14.17
CA VAL A 320 12.03 -13.77 14.82
C VAL A 320 11.19 -13.92 16.08
N LEU A 321 10.98 -12.84 16.84
CA LEU A 321 10.21 -12.90 18.09
C LEU A 321 8.72 -13.08 17.82
N SER A 322 8.17 -12.32 16.88
CA SER A 322 6.78 -12.51 16.43
C SER A 322 6.57 -13.90 15.84
N TYR A 323 7.50 -14.38 15.03
CA TYR A 323 7.42 -15.69 14.40
C TYR A 323 7.45 -16.85 15.42
N LEU A 324 8.35 -16.76 16.41
CA LEU A 324 8.44 -17.72 17.51
C LEU A 324 7.39 -17.50 18.61
N GLN A 325 6.52 -16.49 18.47
CA GLN A 325 5.52 -16.10 19.46
C GLN A 325 6.14 -15.78 20.84
N ILE A 326 7.33 -15.18 20.84
CA ILE A 326 8.05 -14.75 22.03
C ILE A 326 7.75 -13.26 22.24
N ASN A 327 7.16 -12.92 23.39
CA ASN A 327 7.01 -11.52 23.77
C ASN A 327 8.41 -10.90 24.03
N GLN A 328 8.65 -9.67 23.61
CA GLN A 328 9.92 -8.97 23.91
C GLN A 328 10.21 -8.88 25.41
N ALA A 329 9.17 -8.83 26.25
CA ALA A 329 9.27 -8.83 27.70
C ALA A 329 9.29 -10.24 28.33
N ALA A 330 9.38 -11.30 27.51
CA ALA A 330 9.37 -12.67 28.01
C ALA A 330 10.57 -12.95 28.93
N SER A 331 10.29 -13.67 30.01
CA SER A 331 11.31 -14.18 30.92
C SER A 331 12.19 -15.23 30.21
N PRO A 332 13.44 -15.45 30.66
CA PRO A 332 14.32 -16.48 30.07
C PRO A 332 13.65 -17.86 29.99
N HIS A 333 12.83 -18.23 30.99
CA HIS A 333 12.14 -19.51 31.00
C HIS A 333 11.01 -19.59 29.97
N GLU A 334 10.30 -18.50 29.70
CA GLU A 334 9.28 -18.45 28.64
C GLU A 334 9.93 -18.50 27.26
N ILE A 335 11.07 -17.83 27.06
CA ILE A 335 11.86 -17.91 25.82
C ILE A 335 12.28 -19.36 25.56
N GLU A 336 12.86 -20.02 26.57
CA GLU A 336 13.27 -21.43 26.45
C GLU A 336 12.07 -22.34 26.14
N ARG A 337 10.94 -22.15 26.83
CA ARG A 337 9.72 -22.92 26.60
C ARG A 337 9.18 -22.73 25.18
N SER A 338 9.15 -21.50 24.66
CA SER A 338 8.71 -21.22 23.28
C SER A 338 9.66 -21.81 22.25
N LEU A 339 10.98 -21.73 22.46
CA LEU A 339 11.98 -22.35 21.59
C LEU A 339 11.85 -23.88 21.57
N GLN A 340 11.66 -24.51 22.74
CA GLN A 340 11.40 -25.96 22.83
C GLN A 340 10.08 -26.35 22.15
N GLY A 341 9.02 -25.56 22.35
CA GLY A 341 7.74 -25.74 21.67
C GLY A 341 7.87 -25.66 20.15
N TYR A 342 8.68 -24.71 19.65
CA TYR A 342 8.98 -24.56 18.23
C TYR A 342 9.78 -25.75 17.68
N ARG A 343 10.86 -26.18 18.37
CA ARG A 343 11.65 -27.38 18.00
C ARG A 343 10.76 -28.61 17.87
N LYS A 344 9.85 -28.82 18.82
CA LYS A 344 8.89 -29.93 18.81
C LYS A 344 7.88 -29.80 17.68
N LYS A 345 7.37 -28.59 17.41
CA LYS A 345 6.40 -28.31 16.33
C LYS A 345 6.96 -28.67 14.96
N ILE A 346 8.21 -28.29 14.66
CA ILE A 346 8.86 -28.60 13.38
C ILE A 346 9.58 -29.95 13.39
N LYS A 347 9.50 -30.71 14.49
CA LYS A 347 10.15 -32.02 14.67
C LYS A 347 11.67 -31.96 14.49
N LEU A 348 12.31 -30.87 14.88
CA LEU A 348 13.73 -30.60 14.61
C LEU A 348 14.69 -31.68 15.13
N ASP A 349 14.30 -32.36 16.20
CA ASP A 349 15.11 -33.36 16.90
C ASP A 349 14.86 -34.81 16.43
N GLU A 350 13.92 -35.04 15.50
CA GLU A 350 13.77 -36.34 14.83
C GLU A 350 14.97 -36.63 13.91
N ALA A 351 15.26 -37.92 13.65
CA ALA A 351 16.32 -38.31 12.72
C ALA A 351 15.93 -37.91 11.28
N SER A 352 16.87 -37.29 10.55
CA SER A 352 16.68 -36.91 9.15
C SER A 352 16.68 -38.13 8.23
N GLU A 353 15.82 -38.12 7.21
CA GLU A 353 15.79 -39.19 6.20
C GLU A 353 16.90 -39.01 5.16
N THR A 354 17.41 -37.78 5.01
CA THR A 354 18.43 -37.42 4.03
C THR A 354 19.54 -36.55 4.64
N ALA A 355 20.73 -36.58 4.02
CA ALA A 355 21.87 -35.77 4.45
C ALA A 355 21.63 -34.26 4.26
N GLU A 356 20.90 -33.87 3.20
CA GLU A 356 20.51 -32.49 2.93
C GLU A 356 19.58 -31.94 4.01
N GLU A 357 18.57 -32.73 4.42
CA GLU A 357 17.68 -32.36 5.52
C GLU A 357 18.46 -32.14 6.82
N GLU A 358 19.40 -33.05 7.16
CA GLU A 358 20.20 -32.92 8.37
C GLU A 358 21.10 -31.67 8.37
N HIS A 359 21.58 -31.26 7.19
CA HIS A 359 22.36 -30.02 7.05
C HIS A 359 21.52 -28.80 7.43
N VAL A 360 20.31 -28.68 6.87
CA VAL A 360 19.39 -27.56 7.16
C VAL A 360 18.94 -27.58 8.62
N ARG A 361 18.60 -28.75 9.16
CA ARG A 361 18.24 -28.89 10.59
C ARG A 361 19.38 -28.43 11.50
N ARG A 362 20.64 -28.76 11.19
CA ARG A 362 21.81 -28.24 11.93
C ARG A 362 21.90 -26.72 11.89
N ALA A 363 21.64 -26.10 10.74
CA ALA A 363 21.64 -24.65 10.61
C ALA A 363 20.53 -24.00 11.46
N ILE A 364 19.32 -24.57 11.48
CA ILE A 364 18.23 -24.12 12.35
C ILE A 364 18.60 -24.26 13.82
N ARG A 365 19.16 -25.41 14.25
CA ARG A 365 19.60 -25.61 15.64
C ARG A 365 20.60 -24.55 16.06
N ALA A 366 21.62 -24.28 15.23
CA ALA A 366 22.60 -23.24 15.47
C ALA A 366 21.96 -21.85 15.60
N LYS A 367 21.00 -21.53 14.71
CA LYS A 367 20.30 -20.25 14.74
C LYS A 367 19.41 -20.07 15.96
N LEU A 368 18.69 -21.11 16.39
CA LEU A 368 17.88 -21.07 17.61
C LEU A 368 18.74 -20.88 18.86
N VAL A 369 19.95 -21.45 18.91
CA VAL A 369 20.91 -21.21 20.00
C VAL A 369 21.42 -19.77 19.98
N GLU A 370 21.70 -19.21 18.80
CA GLU A 370 22.06 -17.78 18.66
C GLU A 370 20.93 -16.87 19.15
N ILE A 371 19.68 -17.16 18.77
CA ILE A 371 18.49 -16.42 19.20
C ILE A 371 18.33 -16.51 20.72
N GLN A 372 18.43 -17.72 21.29
CA GLN A 372 18.36 -17.94 22.72
C GLN A 372 19.38 -17.08 23.46
N LYS A 373 20.66 -17.11 23.05
CA LYS A 373 21.72 -16.29 23.64
C LYS A 373 21.47 -14.78 23.50
N SER A 374 20.85 -14.34 22.41
CA SER A 374 20.52 -12.92 22.21
C SER A 374 19.40 -12.42 23.13
N LEU A 375 18.59 -13.34 23.67
CA LEU A 375 17.44 -13.06 24.52
C LEU A 375 17.71 -13.38 26.00
N GLU A 376 18.71 -14.22 26.26
CA GLU A 376 19.29 -14.43 27.59
C GLU A 376 20.10 -13.19 27.99
N GLY A 377 19.73 -12.58 29.11
CA GLY A 377 20.37 -11.37 29.63
C GLY A 377 19.36 -10.35 30.15
N SER A 378 19.87 -9.37 30.88
CA SER A 378 19.13 -8.17 31.29
C SER A 378 18.66 -7.37 30.06
N ASP A 379 17.64 -6.52 30.23
CA ASP A 379 17.15 -5.64 29.15
C ASP A 379 18.24 -4.72 28.57
N ARG A 380 19.31 -4.44 29.33
CA ARG A 380 20.50 -3.70 28.89
C ARG A 380 21.34 -4.54 27.92
N GLU A 381 21.59 -5.80 28.28
CA GLU A 381 22.34 -6.76 27.47
C GLU A 381 21.62 -7.05 26.15
N ARG A 382 20.29 -7.21 26.18
CA ARG A 382 19.47 -7.37 24.97
C ARG A 382 19.61 -6.18 24.03
N ARG A 383 19.51 -4.95 24.54
CA ARG A 383 19.70 -3.72 23.75
C ARG A 383 21.13 -3.58 23.23
N ALA A 384 22.13 -4.00 24.00
CA ALA A 384 23.52 -3.97 23.56
C ALA A 384 23.76 -4.95 22.42
N TYR A 385 23.22 -6.17 22.52
CA TYR A 385 23.30 -7.17 21.47
C TYR A 385 22.63 -6.68 20.18
N GLN A 386 21.44 -6.08 20.27
CA GLN A 386 20.75 -5.50 19.12
C GLN A 386 21.55 -4.38 18.45
N ARG A 387 22.14 -3.48 19.24
CA ARG A 387 22.96 -2.38 18.72
C ARG A 387 24.27 -2.88 18.09
N MET A 388 24.89 -3.92 18.64
CA MET A 388 26.04 -4.60 18.01
C MET A 388 25.68 -5.17 16.63
N LYS A 389 24.51 -5.82 16.52
CA LYS A 389 24.00 -6.35 15.25
C LYS A 389 23.78 -5.24 14.22
N GLN A 390 23.20 -4.10 14.63
CA GLN A 390 23.01 -2.93 13.76
C GLN A 390 24.33 -2.32 13.26
N LEU A 391 25.39 -2.39 14.06
CA LEU A 391 26.72 -1.94 13.69
C LEU A 391 27.48 -2.95 12.81
N GLY A 392 26.90 -4.12 12.51
CA GLY A 392 27.59 -5.21 11.82
C GLY A 392 28.76 -5.80 12.63
N ALA A 393 28.80 -5.55 13.93
CA ALA A 393 29.88 -5.98 14.81
C ALA A 393 29.60 -7.38 15.37
N ASN A 394 30.64 -8.21 15.47
CA ASN A 394 30.53 -9.53 16.09
C ASN A 394 30.24 -9.38 17.59
N PRO A 395 29.08 -9.86 18.11
CA PRO A 395 28.74 -9.78 19.53
C PRO A 395 29.73 -10.50 20.45
N GLN A 396 30.55 -11.41 19.91
CA GLN A 396 31.61 -12.10 20.65
C GLN A 396 32.81 -11.20 20.97
N ASN A 397 32.93 -10.03 20.32
CA ASN A 397 33.94 -9.04 20.69
C ASN A 397 33.58 -8.39 22.03
N GLN A 398 34.14 -8.93 23.11
CA GLN A 398 33.84 -8.51 24.48
C GLN A 398 34.14 -7.03 24.74
N GLU A 399 35.17 -6.46 24.13
CA GLU A 399 35.54 -5.06 24.32
C GLU A 399 34.50 -4.13 23.67
N MET A 400 34.10 -4.45 22.44
CA MET A 400 33.08 -3.68 21.73
C MET A 400 31.71 -3.83 22.39
N TYR A 401 31.37 -5.04 22.86
CA TYR A 401 30.15 -5.27 23.61
C TYR A 401 30.10 -4.48 24.92
N ARG A 402 31.20 -4.44 25.68
CA ARG A 402 31.35 -3.58 26.88
C ARG A 402 31.21 -2.10 26.55
N SER A 403 31.75 -1.65 25.41
CA SER A 403 31.57 -0.29 24.93
C SER A 403 30.10 0.05 24.66
N VAL A 404 29.39 -0.83 23.96
CA VAL A 404 27.98 -0.60 23.63
C VAL A 404 27.09 -0.62 24.89
N LEU A 405 27.36 -1.54 25.82
CA LEU A 405 26.68 -1.56 27.12
C LEU A 405 26.93 -0.27 27.91
N PHE A 406 28.16 0.23 27.91
CA PHE A 406 28.50 1.52 28.55
C PHE A 406 27.67 2.66 27.96
N ASP A 407 27.56 2.74 26.64
CA ASP A 407 26.76 3.76 25.95
C ASP A 407 25.27 3.65 26.29
N ILE A 408 24.74 2.44 26.48
CA ILE A 408 23.34 2.23 26.86
C ILE A 408 23.11 2.69 28.31
N CYS A 409 23.97 2.29 29.24
CA CYS A 409 23.86 2.70 30.64
C CYS A 409 23.97 4.22 30.81
N THR A 410 24.86 4.87 30.07
CA THR A 410 24.98 6.35 30.08
C THR A 410 23.73 7.02 29.49
N GLN A 411 23.19 6.53 28.36
CA GLN A 411 21.96 7.06 27.78
C GLN A 411 20.75 6.90 28.71
N GLU A 412 20.66 5.80 29.44
CA GLU A 412 19.63 5.59 30.46
C GLU A 412 19.77 6.56 31.62
N GLY A 413 21.00 6.74 32.12
CA GLY A 413 21.31 7.73 33.15
C GLY A 413 20.86 9.14 32.73
N GLU A 414 21.14 9.53 31.48
CA GLU A 414 20.71 10.82 30.94
C GLU A 414 19.18 10.93 30.81
N ALA A 415 18.52 9.87 30.34
CA ALA A 415 17.07 9.85 30.20
C ALA A 415 16.37 9.90 31.58
N ALA A 416 16.89 9.19 32.57
CA ALA A 416 16.41 9.22 33.94
C ALA A 416 16.62 10.60 34.59
N LEU A 417 17.78 11.24 34.39
CA LEU A 417 18.03 12.63 34.81
C LEU A 417 17.01 13.60 34.21
N LYS A 418 16.75 13.52 32.89
CA LYS A 418 15.77 14.37 32.21
C LYS A 418 14.35 14.18 32.75
N ARG A 419 14.02 12.97 33.20
CA ARG A 419 12.74 12.63 33.84
C ARG A 419 12.71 12.91 35.35
N GLN A 420 13.78 13.48 35.91
CA GLN A 420 13.94 13.76 37.35
C GLN A 420 13.92 12.51 38.25
N LYS A 421 14.24 11.34 37.69
CA LYS A 421 14.39 10.07 38.41
C LYS A 421 15.85 9.90 38.83
N TYR A 422 16.29 10.70 39.80
CA TYR A 422 17.70 10.87 40.12
C TYR A 422 18.39 9.61 40.67
N GLN A 423 17.68 8.81 41.47
CA GLN A 423 18.21 7.56 42.01
C GLN A 423 18.47 6.53 40.90
N GLU A 424 17.50 6.33 40.00
CA GLU A 424 17.65 5.45 38.82
C GLU A 424 18.80 5.90 37.92
N ALA A 425 18.99 7.23 37.78
CA ALA A 425 20.09 7.78 37.01
C ALA A 425 21.47 7.48 37.64
N ALA A 426 21.61 7.65 38.96
CA ALA A 426 22.84 7.36 39.68
C ALA A 426 23.22 5.87 39.54
N GLU A 427 22.25 4.96 39.67
CA GLU A 427 22.44 3.52 39.49
C GLU A 427 22.89 3.16 38.07
N ALA A 428 22.26 3.76 37.04
CA ALA A 428 22.63 3.53 35.65
C ALA A 428 24.06 4.00 35.34
N TYR A 429 24.47 5.19 35.83
CA TYR A 429 25.84 5.65 35.66
C TYR A 429 26.86 4.85 36.48
N ALA A 430 26.50 4.38 37.68
CA ALA A 430 27.36 3.49 38.46
C ALA A 430 27.63 2.18 37.72
N GLU A 431 26.64 1.63 37.02
CA GLU A 431 26.84 0.47 36.14
C GLU A 431 27.69 0.79 34.92
N ALA A 432 27.53 1.97 34.30
CA ALA A 432 28.43 2.42 33.25
C ALA A 432 29.89 2.47 33.75
N LEU A 433 30.11 2.98 34.95
CA LEU A 433 31.45 3.05 35.56
C LEU A 433 32.03 1.66 35.90
N ARG A 434 31.20 0.65 36.18
CA ARG A 434 31.70 -0.75 36.28
C ARG A 434 32.28 -1.25 34.95
N LEU A 435 31.74 -0.79 33.82
CA LEU A 435 32.21 -1.15 32.49
C LEU A 435 33.44 -0.32 32.06
N ARG A 436 33.48 0.96 32.44
CA ARG A 436 34.62 1.88 32.21
C ARG A 436 34.93 2.71 33.48
N PRO A 437 35.77 2.19 34.39
CA PRO A 437 36.01 2.82 35.69
C PRO A 437 36.61 4.24 35.64
N ASN A 438 37.30 4.58 34.56
CA ASN A 438 38.04 5.83 34.43
C ASN A 438 37.31 6.87 33.57
N ASP A 439 36.03 6.65 33.22
CA ASP A 439 35.28 7.62 32.43
C ASP A 439 34.88 8.83 33.30
N LEU A 440 35.50 9.97 33.01
CA LEU A 440 35.28 11.21 33.77
C LEU A 440 33.84 11.70 33.64
N THR A 441 33.24 11.61 32.45
CA THR A 441 31.90 12.14 32.19
C THR A 441 30.83 11.37 32.97
N ALA A 442 30.85 10.05 32.89
CA ALA A 442 29.95 9.17 33.65
C ALA A 442 30.16 9.35 35.17
N SER A 443 31.40 9.53 35.63
CA SER A 443 31.70 9.82 37.04
C SER A 443 31.07 11.13 37.51
N LEU A 444 31.15 12.19 36.70
CA LEU A 444 30.55 13.48 37.03
C LEU A 444 29.01 13.44 37.02
N GLN A 445 28.42 12.72 36.05
CA GLN A 445 26.97 12.57 35.97
C GLN A 445 26.40 11.70 37.08
N GLU A 446 27.12 10.66 37.51
CA GLU A 446 26.76 9.84 38.67
C GLU A 446 26.73 10.69 39.95
N VAL A 447 27.79 11.47 40.22
CA VAL A 447 27.85 12.33 41.41
C VAL A 447 26.76 13.38 41.39
N TRP A 448 26.48 13.96 40.22
CA TRP A 448 25.40 14.92 40.05
C TRP A 448 24.03 14.29 40.30
N ALA A 449 23.77 13.10 39.78
CA ALA A 449 22.53 12.37 39.99
C ALA A 449 22.37 11.95 41.47
N GLU A 450 23.43 11.47 42.13
CA GLU A 450 23.45 11.14 43.56
C GLU A 450 23.16 12.38 44.41
N PHE A 451 23.75 13.54 44.08
CA PHE A 451 23.43 14.78 44.78
C PHE A 451 21.97 15.21 44.60
N LEU A 452 21.43 15.09 43.38
CA LEU A 452 20.04 15.51 43.11
C LEU A 452 19.00 14.58 43.76
N SER A 453 19.32 13.31 44.01
CA SER A 453 18.38 12.38 44.67
C SER A 453 18.06 12.80 46.10
N ASP A 454 19.02 13.40 46.82
CA ASP A 454 18.81 13.95 48.16
C ASP A 454 19.61 15.25 48.39
N SER A 455 19.29 16.28 47.59
CA SER A 455 19.99 17.57 47.62
C SER A 455 19.87 18.34 48.95
N ARG A 456 18.97 17.93 49.85
CA ARG A 456 18.79 18.56 51.17
C ARG A 456 19.73 18.00 52.22
N ASN A 457 20.13 16.74 52.09
CA ASN A 457 21.04 16.10 53.02
C ASN A 457 22.45 16.70 52.95
N GLN A 458 23.05 16.93 54.11
CA GLN A 458 24.39 17.51 54.22
C GLN A 458 25.48 16.47 53.93
N ASP A 459 25.27 15.21 54.34
CA ASP A 459 26.24 14.14 54.14
C ASP A 459 26.42 13.82 52.65
N VAL A 460 25.30 13.79 51.92
CA VAL A 460 25.31 13.60 50.45
C VAL A 460 26.04 14.74 49.76
N PHE A 461 25.88 15.97 50.24
CA PHE A 461 26.61 17.14 49.73
C PHE A 461 28.11 17.04 49.99
N GLU A 462 28.54 16.74 51.22
CA GLU A 462 29.97 16.61 51.53
C GLU A 462 30.61 15.45 50.77
N LYS A 463 29.90 14.33 50.61
CA LYS A 463 30.34 13.19 49.81
C LYS A 463 30.52 13.57 48.34
N ALA A 464 29.53 14.25 47.74
CA ALA A 464 29.59 14.72 46.36
C ALA A 464 30.74 15.72 46.16
N LYS A 465 30.91 16.66 47.09
CA LYS A 465 31.99 17.65 47.10
C LYS A 465 33.37 16.98 47.13
N HIS A 466 33.61 16.10 48.11
CA HIS A 466 34.89 15.39 48.23
C HIS A 466 35.21 14.57 46.97
N ARG A 467 34.20 13.90 46.38
CA ARG A 467 34.38 13.14 45.15
C ARG A 467 34.71 14.04 43.96
N LEU A 468 34.07 15.21 43.83
CA LEU A 468 34.38 16.19 42.79
C LEU A 468 35.76 16.84 42.97
N GLU A 469 36.19 17.10 44.20
CA GLU A 469 37.53 17.61 44.51
C GLU A 469 38.61 16.58 44.11
N SER A 470 38.39 15.31 44.43
CA SER A 470 39.26 14.21 43.98
C SER A 470 39.32 14.12 42.45
N LEU A 471 38.16 14.13 41.77
CA LEU A 471 38.09 14.14 40.30
C LEU A 471 38.76 15.37 39.68
N SER A 472 38.66 16.54 40.31
CA SER A 472 39.34 17.77 39.85
C SER A 472 40.87 17.67 39.99
N THR A 473 41.35 16.90 40.96
CA THR A 473 42.78 16.65 41.15
C THR A 473 43.32 15.64 40.14
N GLN A 474 42.50 14.64 39.79
CA GLN A 474 42.83 13.63 38.78
C GLN A 474 42.80 14.22 37.35
N ALA A 475 41.82 15.07 37.05
CA ALA A 475 41.61 15.69 35.74
C ALA A 475 41.83 17.21 35.80
N LYS A 476 43.06 17.63 36.14
CA LYS A 476 43.42 19.06 36.36
C LYS A 476 43.09 19.97 35.18
N ASP A 477 43.19 19.46 33.96
CA ASP A 477 42.95 20.24 32.74
C ASP A 477 41.47 20.28 32.34
N SER A 478 40.61 19.52 33.02
CA SER A 478 39.17 19.48 32.73
C SER A 478 38.41 20.53 33.56
N PRO A 479 37.65 21.44 32.94
CA PRO A 479 36.79 22.38 33.66
C PRO A 479 35.55 21.72 34.28
N LEU A 480 35.19 20.50 33.86
CA LEU A 480 33.89 19.90 34.16
C LEU A 480 33.65 19.60 35.66
N PRO A 481 34.61 19.05 36.44
CA PRO A 481 34.40 18.83 37.87
C PRO A 481 34.09 20.12 38.63
N LEU A 482 34.80 21.21 38.32
CA LEU A 482 34.58 22.53 38.94
C LEU A 482 33.23 23.12 38.53
N LEU A 483 32.78 22.88 37.29
CA LEU A 483 31.46 23.32 36.82
C LEU A 483 30.32 22.61 37.56
N VAL A 484 30.41 21.28 37.74
CA VAL A 484 29.42 20.51 38.50
C VAL A 484 29.42 20.95 39.96
N LEU A 485 30.60 21.15 40.56
CA LEU A 485 30.72 21.63 41.93
C LEU A 485 30.07 23.02 42.11
N ALA A 486 30.28 23.93 41.16
CA ALA A 486 29.60 25.23 41.18
C ALA A 486 28.07 25.12 41.09
N ARG A 487 27.54 24.21 40.27
CA ARG A 487 26.09 23.94 40.19
C ARG A 487 25.54 23.43 41.52
N ILE A 488 26.26 22.55 42.20
CA ILE A 488 25.91 22.06 43.53
C ILE A 488 25.87 23.21 44.55
N TYR A 489 26.92 24.03 44.63
CA TYR A 489 26.97 25.20 45.51
C TYR A 489 25.83 26.19 45.23
N ARG A 490 25.51 26.41 43.95
CA ARG A 490 24.37 27.25 43.55
C ARG A 490 23.05 26.70 44.06
N LEU A 491 22.83 25.38 44.00
CA LEU A 491 21.61 24.74 44.50
C LEU A 491 21.51 24.78 46.03
N LYS A 492 22.63 24.70 46.76
CA LYS A 492 22.68 24.89 48.22
C LYS A 492 22.49 26.36 48.64
N GLY A 493 22.64 27.31 47.71
CA GLY A 493 22.49 28.74 47.97
C GLY A 493 23.79 29.45 48.34
N GLU A 494 24.93 28.77 48.24
CA GLU A 494 26.26 29.32 48.50
C GLU A 494 26.80 30.05 47.27
N VAL A 495 26.14 31.17 46.93
CA VAL A 495 26.34 31.92 45.68
C VAL A 495 27.80 32.33 45.45
N LYS A 496 28.50 32.77 46.50
CA LYS A 496 29.90 33.22 46.40
C LYS A 496 30.85 32.10 45.98
N LEU A 497 30.69 30.91 46.56
CA LEU A 497 31.51 29.75 46.22
C LEU A 497 31.18 29.22 44.83
N ALA A 498 29.89 29.22 44.45
CA ALA A 498 29.48 28.90 43.09
C ALA A 498 30.14 29.84 42.07
N GLU A 499 30.17 31.14 42.34
CA GLU A 499 30.85 32.13 41.50
C GLU A 499 32.36 31.89 41.42
N GLU A 500 33.03 31.66 42.55
CA GLU A 500 34.47 31.39 42.60
C GLU A 500 34.83 30.17 41.72
N HIS A 501 34.10 29.07 41.86
CA HIS A 501 34.32 27.88 41.04
C HIS A 501 34.05 28.12 39.55
N LEU A 502 33.00 28.88 39.20
CA LEU A 502 32.73 29.24 37.80
C LEU A 502 33.82 30.13 37.19
N ARG A 503 34.40 31.05 37.97
CA ARG A 503 35.55 31.86 37.54
C ARG A 503 36.78 30.98 37.32
N ARG A 504 37.02 29.98 38.17
CA ARG A 504 38.08 28.98 37.95
C ARG A 504 37.85 28.15 36.69
N VAL A 505 36.60 27.76 36.41
CA VAL A 505 36.23 27.10 35.13
C VAL A 505 36.61 27.99 33.93
N LEU A 506 36.29 29.28 33.98
CA LEU A 506 36.65 30.22 32.91
C LEU A 506 38.15 30.53 32.84
N ALA A 507 38.91 30.37 33.94
CA ALA A 507 40.36 30.47 33.90
C ALA A 507 40.99 29.30 33.14
N ILE A 508 40.44 28.08 33.27
CA ILE A 508 40.86 26.89 32.52
C ILE A 508 40.39 26.98 31.06
N SER A 509 39.13 27.35 30.84
CA SER A 509 38.51 27.45 29.51
C SER A 509 37.70 28.75 29.37
N PRO A 510 38.32 29.85 28.90
CA PRO A 510 37.69 31.18 28.82
C PRO A 510 36.37 31.22 28.02
N ASN A 511 36.23 30.35 27.01
CA ASN A 511 35.07 30.29 26.13
C ASN A 511 34.04 29.21 26.53
N HIS A 512 34.05 28.75 27.79
CA HIS A 512 33.13 27.71 28.24
C HIS A 512 31.69 28.23 28.36
N LYS A 513 30.88 28.00 27.32
CA LYS A 513 29.51 28.54 27.17
C LYS A 513 28.61 28.25 28.38
N GLU A 514 28.66 27.03 28.92
CA GLU A 514 27.81 26.67 30.07
C GLU A 514 28.18 27.43 31.34
N ALA A 515 29.47 27.69 31.59
CA ALA A 515 29.91 28.40 32.79
C ALA A 515 29.54 29.89 32.70
N GLN A 516 29.67 30.48 31.51
CA GLN A 516 29.18 31.84 31.26
C GLN A 516 27.65 31.93 31.45
N ALA A 517 26.89 30.92 31.03
CA ALA A 517 25.45 30.87 31.22
C ALA A 517 25.07 30.75 32.70
N GLU A 518 25.73 29.87 33.47
CA GLU A 518 25.51 29.72 34.91
C GLU A 518 25.86 31.01 35.69
N LEU A 519 26.95 31.70 35.33
CA LEU A 519 27.28 33.01 35.90
C LEU A 519 26.18 34.04 35.62
N ARG A 520 25.68 34.12 34.38
CA ARG A 520 24.55 35.01 34.06
C ARG A 520 23.30 34.67 34.87
N LEU A 521 23.00 33.39 35.09
CA LEU A 521 21.86 32.96 35.90
C LEU A 521 22.02 33.35 37.37
N LEU A 522 23.24 33.28 37.93
CA LEU A 522 23.52 33.75 39.29
C LEU A 522 23.19 35.24 39.44
N PHE A 523 23.57 36.08 38.48
CA PHE A 523 23.33 37.54 38.55
C PHE A 523 21.91 37.97 38.14
N ASN A 524 21.23 37.23 37.25
CA ASN A 524 19.86 37.55 36.83
C ASN A 524 18.80 37.25 37.90
N ARG A 525 19.07 36.33 38.83
CA ARG A 525 18.12 35.96 39.89
C ARG A 525 17.85 37.10 40.89
N ASP A 526 18.80 38.03 41.04
CA ASP A 526 18.61 39.28 41.78
C ASP A 526 17.69 40.28 41.03
N TYR A 527 17.54 40.10 39.71
CA TYR A 527 16.66 40.91 38.87
C TYR A 527 15.18 40.45 38.95
N ASP A 528 14.93 39.14 39.09
CA ASP A 528 13.57 38.56 39.06
C ASP A 528 12.79 38.63 40.38
N LYS A 529 13.46 38.78 41.54
CA LYS A 529 12.77 39.05 42.82
C LYS A 529 11.91 40.34 42.79
N LYS A 530 12.16 41.27 41.85
CA LYS A 530 11.34 42.48 41.64
C LYS A 530 10.10 42.27 40.74
N LYS A 531 9.97 41.16 40.00
CA LYS A 531 8.95 41.00 38.94
C LYS A 531 7.82 40.02 39.27
N HIS A 532 7.92 39.23 40.34
CA HIS A 532 6.98 38.15 40.67
C HIS A 532 5.61 38.57 41.27
N ARG A 533 5.14 39.81 41.06
CA ARG A 533 3.82 40.26 41.57
C ARG A 533 2.63 40.10 40.59
N VAL A 534 2.78 39.48 39.42
CA VAL A 534 1.79 39.68 38.32
C VAL A 534 1.16 38.43 37.67
N LYS A 535 1.40 37.16 38.04
CA LYS A 535 0.74 36.05 37.28
C LYS A 535 0.24 34.87 38.11
N SER A 536 -1.07 34.91 38.43
CA SER A 536 -1.91 33.72 38.65
C SER A 536 -2.92 33.57 37.50
N PHE A 537 -3.23 32.31 37.20
CA PHE A 537 -3.81 31.76 35.98
C PHE A 537 -5.24 32.20 35.60
N ILE A 538 -5.48 32.19 34.27
CA ILE A 538 -6.75 32.10 33.50
C ILE A 538 -8.03 32.35 34.30
N GLN A 539 -8.51 33.59 34.28
CA GLN A 539 -9.89 33.93 34.68
C GLN A 539 -10.79 33.91 33.44
N LEU A 540 -11.81 33.05 33.47
CA LEU A 540 -12.95 33.09 32.54
C LEU A 540 -13.75 34.37 32.80
N ASP A 541 -14.09 35.11 31.74
CA ASP A 541 -14.89 36.33 31.86
C ASP A 541 -16.30 35.98 32.40
N PRO A 542 -16.74 36.49 33.55
CA PRO A 542 -18.05 36.16 34.13
C PRO A 542 -19.23 36.58 33.24
N LYS A 543 -19.02 37.38 32.19
CA LYS A 543 -20.04 37.70 31.18
C LYS A 543 -20.19 36.62 30.09
N MET A 544 -19.38 35.55 30.12
CA MET A 544 -19.39 34.48 29.10
C MET A 544 -20.74 33.78 28.96
N GLY A 545 -21.52 33.64 30.04
CA GLY A 545 -22.84 33.01 30.01
C GLY A 545 -23.83 33.67 29.05
N LYS A 546 -23.71 34.99 28.81
CA LYS A 546 -24.57 35.73 27.87
C LYS A 546 -24.36 35.34 26.40
N TRP A 547 -23.19 34.81 26.06
CA TRP A 547 -22.82 34.45 24.68
C TRP A 547 -22.79 32.94 24.45
N LEU A 548 -22.58 32.16 25.53
CA LEU A 548 -22.60 30.70 25.48
C LEU A 548 -24.01 30.17 25.20
N MET A 549 -25.05 30.77 25.81
CA MET A 549 -26.43 30.32 25.66
C MET A 549 -26.96 30.41 24.21
N PRO A 550 -26.80 31.52 23.47
CA PRO A 550 -27.17 31.57 22.06
C PRO A 550 -26.41 30.56 21.20
N SER A 551 -25.12 30.35 21.48
CA SER A 551 -24.27 29.40 20.74
C SER A 551 -24.71 27.95 20.99
N ALA A 552 -25.01 27.60 22.25
CA ALA A 552 -25.53 26.30 22.63
C ALA A 552 -26.95 26.06 22.07
N LEU A 553 -27.82 27.07 22.12
CA LEU A 553 -29.16 26.99 21.53
C LEU A 553 -29.09 26.79 20.02
N SER A 554 -28.20 27.51 19.34
CA SER A 554 -27.98 27.34 17.91
C SER A 554 -27.46 25.96 17.55
N LEU A 555 -26.60 25.37 18.39
CA LEU A 555 -26.12 24.00 18.23
C LEU A 555 -27.28 22.99 18.39
N VAL A 556 -28.11 23.16 19.42
CA VAL A 556 -29.30 22.33 19.63
C VAL A 556 -30.27 22.43 18.44
N ILE A 557 -30.54 23.64 17.94
CA ILE A 557 -31.37 23.86 16.74
C ILE A 557 -30.77 23.14 15.53
N THR A 558 -29.45 23.20 15.34
CA THR A 558 -28.76 22.50 14.25
C THR A 558 -28.90 20.97 14.37
N VAL A 559 -28.77 20.43 15.58
CA VAL A 559 -28.97 19.00 15.86
C VAL A 559 -30.43 18.58 15.63
N ILE A 560 -31.39 19.43 16.00
CA ILE A 560 -32.81 19.18 15.75
C ILE A 560 -33.10 19.20 14.24
N PHE A 561 -32.58 20.16 13.48
CA PHE A 561 -32.69 20.18 12.01
C PHE A 561 -32.04 18.96 11.37
N TRP A 562 -30.92 18.48 11.92
CA TRP A 562 -30.29 17.24 11.47
C TRP A 562 -31.18 16.03 11.76
N ALA A 563 -31.64 15.87 13.00
CA ALA A 563 -32.51 14.77 13.39
C ALA A 563 -33.82 14.77 12.59
N SER A 564 -34.43 15.94 12.37
CA SER A 564 -35.66 16.06 11.59
C SER A 564 -35.44 15.78 10.11
N GLY A 565 -34.33 16.26 9.51
CA GLY A 565 -33.96 15.92 8.14
C GLY A 565 -33.76 14.42 7.91
N ASN A 566 -33.30 13.69 8.93
CA ASN A 566 -33.15 12.23 8.86
C ASN A 566 -34.47 11.45 9.06
N LEU A 567 -35.50 12.08 9.62
CA LEU A 567 -36.79 11.46 9.90
C LEU A 567 -37.84 11.76 8.83
N VAL A 568 -37.62 12.78 8.00
CA VAL A 568 -38.51 13.13 6.88
C VAL A 568 -38.12 12.30 5.65
N THR A 569 -39.01 11.42 5.23
CA THR A 569 -38.88 10.70 3.98
C THR A 569 -39.13 11.64 2.81
N HIS A 570 -38.25 11.61 1.81
CA HIS A 570 -38.45 12.38 0.58
C HIS A 570 -39.37 11.57 -0.36
N PRO A 571 -40.38 12.19 -1.01
CA PRO A 571 -41.25 11.51 -1.98
C PRO A 571 -40.55 11.14 -3.30
N ARG A 572 -39.21 11.25 -3.37
CA ARG A 572 -38.46 10.90 -4.58
C ARG A 572 -38.02 9.47 -4.46
N ASP A 573 -38.38 8.72 -5.48
CA ASP A 573 -38.19 7.29 -5.49
C ASP A 573 -37.03 6.89 -6.38
N ILE A 574 -36.39 7.77 -7.17
CA ILE A 574 -35.46 7.40 -8.25
C ILE A 574 -34.10 8.11 -8.11
N TRP A 575 -32.99 7.40 -8.30
CA TRP A 575 -31.64 7.98 -8.33
C TRP A 575 -31.43 8.91 -9.54
N PRO A 576 -30.92 10.14 -9.36
CA PRO A 576 -30.77 11.11 -10.45
C PRO A 576 -29.57 10.87 -11.39
N GLU A 577 -28.63 10.00 -11.02
CA GLU A 577 -27.40 9.73 -11.80
C GLU A 577 -27.63 8.73 -12.94
N GLU A 578 -28.67 7.91 -12.84
CA GLU A 578 -28.94 6.85 -13.82
C GLU A 578 -29.87 7.39 -14.92
N ARG A 579 -29.28 7.74 -16.08
CA ARG A 579 -30.06 8.18 -17.24
C ARG A 579 -30.84 6.99 -17.82
N PRO A 580 -32.17 7.11 -18.02
CA PRO A 580 -32.94 6.05 -18.65
C PRO A 580 -32.36 5.74 -20.03
N LEU A 581 -32.34 4.46 -20.39
CA LEU A 581 -31.89 4.00 -21.70
C LEU A 581 -32.69 4.72 -22.81
N ASP A 582 -32.04 5.65 -23.51
CA ASP A 582 -32.63 6.30 -24.67
C ASP A 582 -32.55 5.37 -25.89
N VAL A 583 -33.66 4.70 -26.18
CA VAL A 583 -33.78 3.74 -27.28
C VAL A 583 -33.48 4.36 -28.64
N SER A 584 -33.63 5.69 -28.79
CA SER A 584 -33.32 6.38 -30.04
C SER A 584 -31.83 6.31 -30.41
N THR A 585 -30.94 6.22 -29.41
CA THR A 585 -29.49 6.08 -29.62
C THR A 585 -29.10 4.73 -30.25
N LEU A 586 -29.99 3.75 -30.20
CA LEU A 586 -29.80 2.43 -30.81
C LEU A 586 -30.42 2.35 -32.22
N ALA A 587 -31.16 3.36 -32.66
CA ALA A 587 -31.76 3.40 -33.99
C ALA A 587 -30.67 3.50 -35.07
N GLY A 588 -30.85 2.81 -36.20
CA GLY A 588 -29.90 2.82 -37.32
C GLY A 588 -28.63 1.97 -37.15
N LEU A 589 -28.29 1.51 -35.94
CA LEU A 589 -27.18 0.60 -35.70
C LEU A 589 -27.48 -0.83 -36.19
N ASN A 590 -26.47 -1.55 -36.67
CA ASN A 590 -26.61 -2.97 -37.01
C ASN A 590 -26.75 -3.84 -35.73
N PRO A 591 -27.20 -5.11 -35.81
CA PRO A 591 -27.47 -5.93 -34.63
C PRO A 591 -26.29 -6.04 -33.65
N PHE A 592 -25.07 -6.22 -34.15
CA PHE A 592 -23.86 -6.32 -33.34
C PHE A 592 -23.52 -4.98 -32.65
N GLN A 593 -23.61 -3.87 -33.38
CA GLN A 593 -23.41 -2.53 -32.83
C GLN A 593 -24.48 -2.18 -31.78
N LYS A 594 -25.74 -2.59 -31.99
CA LYS A 594 -26.82 -2.40 -31.02
C LYS A 594 -26.52 -3.11 -29.71
N GLU A 595 -26.05 -4.36 -29.76
CA GLU A 595 -25.69 -5.12 -28.56
C GLU A 595 -24.52 -4.48 -27.80
N LEU A 596 -23.47 -4.10 -28.52
CA LEU A 596 -22.28 -3.49 -27.93
C LEU A 596 -22.61 -2.12 -27.29
N THR A 597 -23.34 -1.27 -28.02
CA THR A 597 -23.79 0.05 -27.53
C THR A 597 -24.77 -0.09 -26.37
N PHE A 598 -25.74 -1.02 -26.43
CA PHE A 598 -26.65 -1.31 -25.32
C PHE A 598 -25.90 -1.75 -24.06
N ASN A 599 -24.98 -2.71 -24.18
CA ASN A 599 -24.18 -3.19 -23.06
C ASN A 599 -23.27 -2.09 -22.48
N SER A 600 -22.72 -1.23 -23.35
CA SER A 600 -21.92 -0.07 -22.94
C SER A 600 -22.77 0.94 -22.16
N ILE A 601 -23.95 1.30 -22.67
CA ILE A 601 -24.87 2.24 -22.00
C ILE A 601 -25.29 1.68 -20.65
N LEU A 602 -25.66 0.39 -20.58
CA LEU A 602 -26.08 -0.24 -19.33
C LEU A 602 -24.96 -0.25 -18.28
N ARG A 603 -23.73 -0.61 -18.67
CA ARG A 603 -22.58 -0.60 -17.75
C ARG A 603 -22.17 0.80 -17.28
N THR A 604 -22.46 1.82 -18.08
CA THR A 604 -22.11 3.21 -17.77
C THR A 604 -23.17 3.86 -16.87
N ASN A 605 -24.44 3.53 -17.10
CA ASN A 605 -25.56 4.24 -16.49
C ASN A 605 -26.17 3.52 -15.29
N TYR A 606 -25.89 2.23 -15.07
CA TYR A 606 -26.52 1.44 -14.03
C TYR A 606 -25.49 0.68 -13.19
N SER A 607 -25.73 0.60 -11.88
CA SER A 607 -24.93 -0.26 -11.01
C SER A 607 -25.11 -1.75 -11.35
N ASN A 608 -24.12 -2.59 -11.02
CA ASN A 608 -24.23 -4.04 -11.22
C ASN A 608 -25.47 -4.62 -10.53
N ASP A 609 -25.80 -4.12 -9.34
CA ASP A 609 -26.96 -4.57 -8.56
C ASP A 609 -28.29 -4.10 -9.17
N SER A 610 -28.34 -2.89 -9.75
CA SER A 610 -29.51 -2.40 -10.51
C SER A 610 -29.78 -3.30 -11.73
N LEU A 611 -28.74 -3.60 -12.52
CA LEU A 611 -28.83 -4.47 -13.69
C LEU A 611 -29.30 -5.88 -13.34
N ALA A 612 -28.75 -6.43 -12.26
CA ALA A 612 -29.04 -7.78 -11.83
C ALA A 612 -30.46 -7.89 -11.24
N SER A 613 -30.91 -6.86 -10.51
CA SER A 613 -32.29 -6.75 -10.03
C SER A 613 -33.29 -6.60 -11.18
N ALA A 614 -32.99 -5.78 -12.20
CA ALA A 614 -33.82 -5.66 -13.39
C ALA A 614 -33.94 -6.99 -14.16
N ALA A 615 -32.83 -7.72 -14.32
CA ALA A 615 -32.84 -9.03 -14.97
C ALA A 615 -33.62 -10.08 -14.16
N TYR A 616 -33.50 -10.05 -12.83
CA TYR A 616 -34.26 -10.92 -11.94
C TYR A 616 -35.76 -10.66 -12.04
N LEU A 617 -36.19 -9.40 -12.06
CA LEU A 617 -37.60 -9.01 -12.25
C LEU A 617 -38.15 -9.46 -13.62
N LEU A 618 -37.29 -9.56 -14.63
CA LEU A 618 -37.60 -10.13 -15.95
C LEU A 618 -37.56 -11.66 -15.98
N GLY A 619 -37.32 -12.33 -14.84
CA GLY A 619 -37.36 -13.77 -14.69
C GLY A 619 -36.00 -14.48 -14.81
N LEU A 620 -34.88 -13.75 -14.81
CA LEU A 620 -33.56 -14.37 -14.74
C LEU A 620 -33.38 -15.03 -13.37
N LYS A 621 -33.17 -16.35 -13.34
CA LYS A 621 -32.84 -17.04 -12.09
C LYS A 621 -31.48 -16.57 -11.56
N PRO A 622 -31.38 -16.15 -10.28
CA PRO A 622 -30.15 -15.63 -9.72
C PRO A 622 -29.06 -16.69 -9.67
N HIS A 623 -27.79 -16.26 -9.67
CA HIS A 623 -26.67 -17.15 -9.38
C HIS A 623 -26.83 -17.82 -8.01
N ARG A 624 -26.48 -19.11 -7.89
CA ARG A 624 -26.73 -19.92 -6.67
C ARG A 624 -26.08 -19.35 -5.40
N GLN A 625 -24.98 -18.62 -5.54
CA GLN A 625 -24.22 -18.07 -4.41
C GLN A 625 -24.61 -16.65 -4.05
N ALA A 626 -25.37 -15.96 -4.90
CA ALA A 626 -25.70 -14.57 -4.65
C ALA A 626 -26.93 -14.48 -3.75
N LYS A 627 -26.87 -13.54 -2.80
CA LYS A 627 -27.88 -13.37 -1.77
C LYS A 627 -29.00 -12.48 -2.28
N ALA A 628 -30.22 -12.98 -2.22
CA ALA A 628 -31.40 -12.16 -2.45
C ALA A 628 -31.64 -11.27 -1.22
N GLN A 629 -31.79 -9.96 -1.42
CA GLN A 629 -32.16 -9.05 -0.34
C GLN A 629 -33.69 -9.04 -0.20
N MET A 630 -34.17 -9.44 0.97
CA MET A 630 -35.58 -9.34 1.35
C MET A 630 -35.82 -7.97 1.96
N VAL A 631 -36.72 -7.18 1.36
CA VAL A 631 -37.22 -5.96 2.00
C VAL A 631 -38.25 -6.39 3.06
N PRO A 632 -38.13 -5.93 4.32
CA PRO A 632 -39.09 -6.26 5.37
C PRO A 632 -40.52 -5.95 4.92
N GLY A 633 -41.41 -6.96 4.97
CA GLY A 633 -42.82 -6.84 4.57
C GLY A 633 -43.16 -7.23 3.13
N GLN A 634 -42.19 -7.65 2.30
CA GLN A 634 -42.46 -8.19 0.96
C GLN A 634 -42.24 -9.70 0.88
N GLU A 635 -43.16 -10.41 0.20
CA GLU A 635 -43.11 -11.87 0.03
C GLU A 635 -42.07 -12.34 -1.01
N ARG A 636 -41.57 -11.43 -1.86
CA ARG A 636 -40.56 -11.72 -2.87
C ARG A 636 -39.37 -10.77 -2.71
N PRO A 637 -38.13 -11.25 -2.88
CA PRO A 637 -36.97 -10.38 -2.86
C PRO A 637 -37.04 -9.41 -4.04
N THR A 638 -36.79 -8.14 -3.76
CA THR A 638 -36.88 -7.05 -4.75
C THR A 638 -35.54 -6.59 -5.28
N ALA A 639 -34.44 -7.00 -4.64
CA ALA A 639 -33.09 -6.70 -5.08
C ALA A 639 -32.16 -7.92 -4.98
N TYR A 640 -31.18 -7.95 -5.88
CA TYR A 640 -30.20 -9.01 -5.99
C TYR A 640 -28.81 -8.40 -6.15
N THR A 641 -27.87 -8.77 -5.28
CA THR A 641 -26.52 -8.18 -5.28
C THR A 641 -25.47 -9.12 -5.87
N VAL A 642 -24.67 -8.60 -6.82
CA VAL A 642 -23.67 -9.38 -7.57
C VAL A 642 -22.27 -9.25 -6.96
N ASP A 643 -22.05 -8.21 -6.16
CA ASP A 643 -20.73 -7.89 -5.57
C ASP A 643 -20.23 -8.94 -4.57
N SER A 644 -21.10 -9.86 -4.13
CA SER A 644 -20.74 -10.98 -3.25
C SER A 644 -20.23 -12.23 -4.00
N LEU A 645 -20.18 -12.21 -5.33
CA LEU A 645 -19.73 -13.34 -6.15
C LEU A 645 -18.20 -13.31 -6.35
N GLU A 646 -17.45 -13.96 -5.45
CA GLU A 646 -15.99 -14.08 -5.54
C GLU A 646 -15.52 -14.70 -6.88
N GLY A 647 -15.02 -13.85 -7.80
CA GLY A 647 -14.42 -14.29 -9.07
C GLY A 647 -15.41 -14.66 -10.18
N GLU A 648 -16.72 -14.59 -9.94
CA GLU A 648 -17.76 -14.88 -10.94
C GLU A 648 -18.55 -13.65 -11.39
N THR A 649 -18.32 -12.49 -10.76
CA THR A 649 -19.02 -11.22 -11.05
C THR A 649 -19.06 -10.90 -12.55
N MET A 650 -17.93 -11.00 -13.26
CA MET A 650 -17.87 -10.66 -14.69
C MET A 650 -18.63 -11.66 -15.57
N ARG A 651 -18.65 -12.94 -15.19
CA ARG A 651 -19.39 -13.98 -15.90
C ARG A 651 -20.89 -13.80 -15.71
N GLU A 652 -21.31 -13.56 -14.48
CA GLU A 652 -22.72 -13.32 -14.16
C GLU A 652 -23.20 -11.98 -14.75
N LEU A 653 -22.38 -10.93 -14.71
CA LEU A 653 -22.70 -9.65 -15.35
C LEU A 653 -22.86 -9.80 -16.88
N THR A 654 -21.99 -10.57 -17.52
CA THR A 654 -22.12 -10.86 -18.96
C THR A 654 -23.41 -11.62 -19.27
N ARG A 655 -23.79 -12.59 -18.42
CA ARG A 655 -25.05 -13.32 -18.52
C ARG A 655 -26.27 -12.41 -18.31
N ILE A 656 -26.22 -11.52 -17.32
CA ILE A 656 -27.25 -10.52 -17.04
C ILE A 656 -27.44 -9.59 -18.24
N LEU A 657 -26.35 -9.03 -18.76
CA LEU A 657 -26.38 -8.12 -19.92
C LEU A 657 -26.93 -8.81 -21.18
N SER A 658 -26.46 -10.03 -21.45
CA SER A 658 -26.97 -10.83 -22.58
C SER A 658 -28.46 -11.12 -22.43
N PHE A 659 -28.93 -11.43 -21.22
CA PHE A 659 -30.34 -11.67 -20.92
C PHE A 659 -31.19 -10.41 -21.08
N LEU A 660 -30.72 -9.27 -20.56
CA LEU A 660 -31.38 -7.98 -20.70
C LEU A 660 -31.49 -7.57 -22.17
N TYR A 661 -30.42 -7.75 -22.95
CA TYR A 661 -30.43 -7.44 -24.39
C TYR A 661 -31.40 -8.34 -25.17
N ALA A 662 -31.41 -9.65 -24.88
CA ALA A 662 -32.33 -10.60 -25.51
C ALA A 662 -33.80 -10.28 -25.20
N ASN A 663 -34.11 -9.81 -23.98
CA ASN A 663 -35.46 -9.34 -23.65
C ASN A 663 -35.75 -7.97 -24.26
N PHE A 664 -34.75 -7.08 -24.35
CA PHE A 664 -34.90 -5.76 -24.94
C PHE A 664 -35.27 -5.85 -26.42
N GLN A 665 -34.72 -6.83 -27.16
CA GLN A 665 -35.11 -7.10 -28.54
C GLN A 665 -36.58 -7.53 -28.70
N LYS A 666 -37.17 -8.16 -27.66
CA LYS A 666 -38.56 -8.66 -27.68
C LYS A 666 -39.54 -7.62 -27.18
N THR A 667 -39.24 -7.01 -26.03
CA THR A 667 -40.11 -6.07 -25.31
C THR A 667 -39.30 -4.88 -24.78
N PRO A 668 -38.88 -3.94 -25.65
CA PRO A 668 -38.04 -2.80 -25.27
C PRO A 668 -38.61 -1.98 -24.11
N SER A 669 -39.93 -1.72 -24.12
CA SER A 669 -40.62 -0.97 -23.07
C SER A 669 -40.52 -1.66 -21.71
N GLN A 670 -40.73 -2.98 -21.67
CA GLN A 670 -40.67 -3.75 -20.43
C GLN A 670 -39.27 -3.75 -19.81
N VAL A 671 -38.22 -3.90 -20.62
CA VAL A 671 -36.83 -3.82 -20.10
C VAL A 671 -36.52 -2.41 -19.63
N THR A 672 -36.96 -1.39 -20.36
CA THR A 672 -36.77 0.02 -19.98
C THR A 672 -37.50 0.35 -18.67
N ASP A 673 -38.73 -0.15 -18.50
CA ASP A 673 -39.52 0.02 -17.27
C ASP A 673 -38.91 -0.75 -16.09
N MET A 674 -38.40 -1.96 -16.29
CA MET A 674 -37.71 -2.72 -15.23
C MET A 674 -36.39 -2.09 -14.83
N LEU A 675 -35.61 -1.59 -15.80
CA LEU A 675 -34.41 -0.79 -15.52
C LEU A 675 -34.79 0.47 -14.75
N LYS A 676 -35.84 1.20 -15.16
CA LYS A 676 -36.35 2.38 -14.45
C LYS A 676 -36.84 2.07 -13.03
N ASN A 677 -37.50 0.93 -12.83
CA ASN A 677 -37.95 0.47 -11.51
C ASN A 677 -36.78 -0.02 -10.64
N SER A 678 -35.68 -0.50 -11.24
CA SER A 678 -34.45 -0.83 -10.52
C SER A 678 -33.68 0.40 -10.04
N LEU A 679 -33.98 1.59 -10.61
CA LEU A 679 -33.45 2.88 -10.14
C LEU A 679 -34.08 3.35 -8.83
N VAL A 680 -35.03 2.58 -8.29
CA VAL A 680 -35.82 3.02 -7.17
C VAL A 680 -34.96 3.03 -5.89
N ILE A 681 -34.73 4.21 -5.32
CA ILE A 681 -34.04 4.41 -4.05
C ILE A 681 -34.74 3.52 -3.01
N PRO A 682 -34.03 2.58 -2.36
CA PRO A 682 -34.61 1.75 -1.30
C PRO A 682 -35.26 2.63 -0.22
N ALA A 683 -36.43 2.23 0.31
CA ALA A 683 -37.21 3.07 1.22
C ALA A 683 -36.42 3.57 2.44
N HIS A 684 -35.49 2.76 2.96
CA HIS A 684 -34.61 3.13 4.08
C HIS A 684 -33.51 4.15 3.70
N LEU A 685 -33.26 4.34 2.40
CA LEU A 685 -32.32 5.33 1.85
C LEU A 685 -33.02 6.62 1.40
N ARG A 686 -34.37 6.66 1.34
CA ARG A 686 -35.18 7.85 0.98
C ARG A 686 -35.29 8.87 2.11
N VAL A 687 -34.23 9.03 2.89
CA VAL A 687 -34.12 10.09 3.89
C VAL A 687 -33.59 11.35 3.22
N LEU A 688 -34.11 12.50 3.65
CA LEU A 688 -33.85 13.81 3.04
C LEU A 688 -32.35 14.09 2.83
N GLY A 689 -31.50 13.70 3.79
CA GLY A 689 -30.05 13.92 3.73
C GLY A 689 -29.29 13.14 2.65
N ASN A 690 -29.85 12.03 2.14
CA ASN A 690 -29.28 11.32 0.98
C ASN A 690 -29.60 12.05 -0.33
N VAL A 691 -30.79 12.63 -0.43
CA VAL A 691 -31.28 13.34 -1.62
C VAL A 691 -30.60 14.71 -1.75
N GLU A 692 -30.28 15.36 -0.62
CA GLU A 692 -29.55 16.63 -0.56
C GLU A 692 -28.18 16.58 -1.28
N HIS A 693 -27.54 15.40 -1.35
CA HIS A 693 -26.24 15.26 -2.02
C HIS A 693 -26.30 15.59 -3.51
N TYR A 694 -27.45 15.44 -4.15
CA TYR A 694 -27.63 15.61 -5.59
C TYR A 694 -27.92 17.04 -6.02
N TRP A 695 -28.00 17.99 -5.08
CA TRP A 695 -28.18 19.43 -5.37
C TRP A 695 -29.36 19.71 -6.31
N LEU A 696 -30.46 19.04 -6.07
CA LEU A 696 -31.66 19.12 -6.90
C LEU A 696 -32.34 20.47 -6.70
N GLN A 697 -32.74 21.12 -7.80
CA GLN A 697 -33.39 22.43 -7.76
C GLN A 697 -34.67 22.45 -6.90
N GLU A 698 -35.44 21.37 -6.92
CA GLU A 698 -36.74 21.23 -6.25
C GLU A 698 -36.64 20.92 -4.74
N ASP A 699 -35.44 20.74 -4.19
CA ASP A 699 -35.24 20.43 -2.78
C ASP A 699 -35.43 21.67 -1.89
N TRP A 700 -36.69 21.97 -1.58
CA TRP A 700 -37.08 23.10 -0.72
C TRP A 700 -36.48 23.04 0.67
N PHE A 701 -36.23 21.85 1.23
CA PHE A 701 -35.61 21.73 2.55
C PHE A 701 -34.14 22.13 2.51
N GLY A 702 -33.41 21.68 1.48
CA GLY A 702 -32.04 22.12 1.23
C GLY A 702 -31.92 23.66 1.16
N TRP A 703 -32.88 24.32 0.52
CA TRP A 703 -32.98 25.79 0.49
C TRP A 703 -33.31 26.39 1.85
N ALA A 704 -34.32 25.89 2.55
CA ALA A 704 -34.77 26.40 3.85
C ALA A 704 -33.67 26.31 4.93
N ARG A 705 -32.92 25.21 4.96
CA ARG A 705 -31.78 25.02 5.87
C ARG A 705 -30.67 26.03 5.64
N ARG A 706 -30.30 26.28 4.37
CA ARG A 706 -29.25 27.26 4.02
C ARG A 706 -29.67 28.68 4.32
N LEU A 707 -30.92 29.02 4.02
CA LEU A 707 -31.50 30.30 4.40
C LEU A 707 -31.46 30.49 5.92
N THR A 708 -31.79 29.45 6.70
CA THR A 708 -31.71 29.48 8.16
C THR A 708 -30.29 29.74 8.66
N LEU A 709 -29.28 29.06 8.11
CA LEU A 709 -27.87 29.30 8.46
C LEU A 709 -27.43 30.73 8.15
N ILE A 710 -27.84 31.27 7.00
CA ILE A 710 -27.57 32.66 6.61
C ILE A 710 -28.22 33.63 7.59
N LEU A 711 -29.51 33.43 7.91
CA LEU A 711 -30.24 34.29 8.86
C LEU A 711 -29.62 34.26 10.26
N LEU A 712 -29.21 33.09 10.76
CA LEU A 712 -28.49 32.96 12.03
C LEU A 712 -27.12 33.65 11.99
N GLY A 713 -26.40 33.54 10.88
CA GLY A 713 -25.13 34.24 10.67
C GLY A 713 -25.31 35.77 10.68
N ILE A 714 -26.32 36.29 9.98
CA ILE A 714 -26.66 37.72 9.94
C ILE A 714 -27.12 38.22 11.31
N PHE A 715 -27.96 37.45 12.01
CA PHE A 715 -28.37 37.78 13.38
C PHE A 715 -27.17 37.82 14.33
N GLY A 716 -26.24 36.88 14.16
CA GLY A 716 -24.96 36.87 14.85
C GLY A 716 -24.14 38.14 14.60
N LEU A 717 -23.99 38.52 13.34
CA LEU A 717 -23.34 39.75 12.88
C LEU A 717 -23.94 41.00 13.51
N TYR A 718 -25.27 41.11 13.52
CA TYR A 718 -25.97 42.25 14.10
C TYR A 718 -25.65 42.43 15.60
N ASN A 719 -25.56 41.32 16.33
CA ASN A 719 -25.27 41.33 17.78
C ASN A 719 -23.76 41.48 18.09
N LEU A 720 -22.88 41.13 17.15
CA LEU A 720 -21.44 41.20 17.31
C LEU A 720 -20.90 42.48 16.62
N ARG A 721 -20.96 43.64 17.33
CA ARG A 721 -20.44 44.96 16.87
C ARG A 721 -19.21 44.86 15.94
N PRO A 722 -19.11 45.75 14.92
CA PRO A 722 -18.26 45.56 13.75
C PRO A 722 -16.78 45.41 14.11
N LEU A 723 -16.16 44.38 13.54
CA LEU A 723 -14.70 44.24 13.49
C LEU A 723 -14.15 45.29 12.52
N GLU A 724 -13.20 46.09 12.97
CA GLU A 724 -12.45 46.99 12.08
C GLU A 724 -11.68 46.15 11.04
N LEU A 725 -12.12 46.22 9.79
CA LEU A 725 -11.44 45.61 8.65
C LEU A 725 -10.20 46.43 8.29
N LYS A 726 -9.02 45.81 8.36
CA LYS A 726 -7.82 46.34 7.71
C LYS A 726 -7.78 45.81 6.27
N VAL A 727 -8.12 46.67 5.31
CA VAL A 727 -8.33 46.34 3.90
C VAL A 727 -7.11 45.65 3.27
N ASP A 728 -5.90 46.15 3.53
CA ASP A 728 -4.67 45.66 2.90
C ASP A 728 -4.34 44.21 3.28
N PHE A 729 -4.59 43.84 4.55
CA PHE A 729 -4.31 42.49 5.03
C PHE A 729 -5.40 41.49 4.61
N ALA A 730 -6.64 41.94 4.44
CA ALA A 730 -7.71 41.10 3.90
C ALA A 730 -7.44 40.72 2.43
N PHE A 731 -6.84 41.61 1.65
CA PHE A 731 -6.49 41.34 0.25
C PHE A 731 -5.45 40.23 0.11
N SER A 732 -4.33 40.31 0.84
CA SER A 732 -3.27 39.28 0.79
C SER A 732 -3.77 37.91 1.23
N MET A 733 -4.59 37.89 2.29
CA MET A 733 -5.19 36.64 2.78
C MET A 733 -6.22 36.07 1.78
N SER A 734 -6.92 36.92 1.02
CA SER A 734 -7.84 36.49 -0.03
C SER A 734 -7.12 35.82 -1.20
N ALA A 735 -5.96 36.33 -1.61
CA ALA A 735 -5.14 35.71 -2.64
C ALA A 735 -4.65 34.31 -2.22
N MET A 736 -4.15 34.18 -0.99
CA MET A 736 -3.77 32.86 -0.43
C MET A 736 -4.94 31.90 -0.34
N ALA A 737 -6.11 32.39 0.08
CA ALA A 737 -7.34 31.62 0.15
C ALA A 737 -7.75 31.04 -1.20
N ILE A 738 -7.66 31.82 -2.28
CA ILE A 738 -7.97 31.38 -3.65
C ILE A 738 -6.99 30.30 -4.12
N ILE A 739 -5.68 30.52 -3.97
CA ILE A 739 -4.65 29.53 -4.37
C ILE A 739 -4.87 28.20 -3.64
N TYR A 740 -5.07 28.29 -2.33
CA TYR A 740 -5.28 27.14 -1.47
C TYR A 740 -6.58 26.39 -1.80
N GLY A 741 -7.70 27.12 -1.89
CA GLY A 741 -8.98 26.54 -2.29
C GLY A 741 -8.92 25.91 -3.67
N SER A 742 -8.07 26.44 -4.56
CA SER A 742 -7.89 25.87 -5.89
C SER A 742 -7.13 24.55 -5.91
N LEU A 743 -6.06 24.47 -5.13
CA LEU A 743 -5.27 23.25 -5.01
C LEU A 743 -6.09 22.12 -4.37
N VAL A 744 -6.83 22.42 -3.29
CA VAL A 744 -7.66 21.42 -2.59
C VAL A 744 -8.91 21.06 -3.41
N GLY A 745 -9.54 22.04 -4.06
CA GLY A 745 -10.66 21.81 -4.97
C GLY A 745 -10.27 20.90 -6.14
N TYR A 746 -9.08 21.08 -6.73
CA TYR A 746 -8.61 20.20 -7.80
C TYR A 746 -8.43 18.74 -7.36
N LEU A 747 -8.05 18.53 -6.09
CA LEU A 747 -7.88 17.19 -5.52
C LEU A 747 -9.18 16.56 -5.03
N SER A 748 -10.26 17.34 -4.91
CA SER A 748 -11.55 16.85 -4.44
C SER A 748 -12.28 16.07 -5.54
N PRO A 749 -13.13 15.07 -5.21
CA PRO A 749 -13.92 14.32 -6.20
C PRO A 749 -14.87 15.24 -6.98
N ALA A 750 -15.07 14.95 -8.28
CA ALA A 750 -15.94 15.76 -9.14
C ALA A 750 -17.40 15.43 -8.79
N PHE A 751 -18.26 16.45 -8.77
CA PHE A 751 -19.68 16.25 -8.48
C PHE A 751 -20.45 16.06 -9.78
N THR A 752 -21.21 14.97 -9.85
CA THR A 752 -22.25 14.76 -10.84
C THR A 752 -23.58 15.22 -10.26
N ALA A 753 -24.24 16.16 -10.92
CA ALA A 753 -25.58 16.60 -10.54
C ALA A 753 -26.42 16.82 -11.81
N PRO A 754 -27.70 16.45 -11.81
CA PRO A 754 -28.58 16.66 -12.97
C PRO A 754 -29.05 18.11 -13.10
N THR A 755 -28.81 18.95 -12.09
CA THR A 755 -29.24 20.34 -12.03
C THR A 755 -28.43 21.20 -13.01
N GLU A 756 -29.13 22.08 -13.72
CA GLU A 756 -28.48 23.00 -14.65
C GLU A 756 -27.38 23.82 -13.96
N LEU A 757 -26.26 24.00 -14.66
CA LEU A 757 -25.06 24.62 -14.10
C LEU A 757 -25.29 25.98 -13.44
N PRO A 758 -26.11 26.92 -13.98
CA PRO A 758 -26.35 28.20 -13.32
C PRO A 758 -27.04 28.03 -11.96
N ILE A 759 -28.01 27.12 -11.88
CA ILE A 759 -28.79 26.84 -10.66
C ILE A 759 -27.90 26.13 -9.64
N LEU A 760 -27.15 25.13 -10.08
CA LEU A 760 -26.17 24.43 -9.25
C LEU A 760 -25.09 25.38 -8.68
N SER A 761 -24.60 26.29 -9.51
CA SER A 761 -23.64 27.33 -9.11
C SER A 761 -24.24 28.25 -8.04
N SER A 762 -25.47 28.73 -8.25
CA SER A 762 -26.17 29.57 -7.26
C SER A 762 -26.38 28.85 -5.93
N MET A 763 -26.75 27.56 -5.98
CA MET A 763 -26.92 26.72 -4.80
C MET A 763 -25.60 26.60 -4.03
N LYS A 764 -24.47 26.37 -4.72
CA LYS A 764 -23.14 26.22 -4.11
C LYS A 764 -22.65 27.53 -3.49
N ILE A 765 -22.95 28.68 -4.11
CA ILE A 765 -22.66 30.00 -3.55
C ILE A 765 -23.43 30.20 -2.25
N ILE A 766 -24.75 29.98 -2.28
CA ILE A 766 -25.64 30.17 -1.13
C ILE A 766 -25.26 29.21 0.01
N HIS A 767 -24.88 27.98 -0.32
CA HIS A 767 -24.38 27.01 0.65
C HIS A 767 -23.07 27.46 1.31
N SER A 768 -22.06 27.81 0.50
CA SER A 768 -20.76 28.25 1.00
C SER A 768 -20.89 29.49 1.88
N LEU A 769 -21.76 30.43 1.47
CA LEU A 769 -22.07 31.63 2.22
C LEU A 769 -22.69 31.30 3.59
N GLY A 770 -23.70 30.43 3.61
CA GLY A 770 -24.34 30.00 4.87
C GLY A 770 -23.37 29.34 5.84
N GLU A 771 -22.50 28.46 5.34
CA GLU A 771 -21.51 27.76 6.17
C GLU A 771 -20.45 28.70 6.74
N VAL A 772 -19.91 29.61 5.93
CA VAL A 772 -18.89 30.58 6.36
C VAL A 772 -19.48 31.59 7.34
N MET A 773 -20.66 32.11 7.06
CA MET A 773 -21.36 33.06 7.94
C MET A 773 -21.65 32.45 9.30
N PHE A 774 -22.10 31.20 9.33
CA PHE A 774 -22.48 30.55 10.58
C PHE A 774 -21.26 30.06 11.39
N PHE A 775 -20.46 29.16 10.84
CA PHE A 775 -19.42 28.46 11.61
C PHE A 775 -18.19 29.31 11.88
N GLN A 776 -17.72 30.02 10.86
CA GLN A 776 -16.46 30.75 10.97
C GLN A 776 -16.71 32.14 11.52
N PHE A 777 -17.76 32.82 11.06
CA PHE A 777 -18.00 34.20 11.46
C PHE A 777 -18.79 34.29 12.77
N PHE A 778 -20.03 33.79 12.83
CA PHE A 778 -20.83 33.88 14.05
C PHE A 778 -20.22 33.08 15.22
N LEU A 779 -20.08 31.77 15.05
CA LEU A 779 -19.59 30.89 16.11
C LEU A 779 -18.11 31.16 16.43
N GLY A 780 -17.28 31.35 15.40
CA GLY A 780 -15.86 31.65 15.58
C GLY A 780 -15.59 32.96 16.31
N VAL A 781 -16.28 34.05 15.96
CA VAL A 781 -16.13 35.34 16.66
C VAL A 781 -16.70 35.27 18.08
N ALA A 782 -17.82 34.58 18.29
CA ALA A 782 -18.39 34.38 19.63
C ALA A 782 -17.40 33.66 20.57
N LEU A 783 -16.77 32.58 20.09
CA LEU A 783 -15.77 31.83 20.85
C LEU A 783 -14.48 32.63 21.08
N LEU A 784 -13.99 33.36 20.07
CA LEU A 784 -12.81 34.22 20.21
C LEU A 784 -13.01 35.34 21.26
N ARG A 785 -14.23 35.85 21.43
CA ARG A 785 -14.54 36.82 22.49
C ARG A 785 -14.54 36.18 23.88
N GLY A 786 -14.96 34.92 23.99
CA GLY A 786 -14.96 34.17 25.26
C GLY A 786 -13.57 33.75 25.72
N PHE A 787 -12.67 33.41 24.79
CA PHE A 787 -11.32 32.90 25.08
C PHE A 787 -10.23 33.90 24.68
N ARG A 788 -9.94 34.87 25.57
CA ARG A 788 -9.03 36.00 25.28
C ARG A 788 -7.56 35.65 25.02
N TRP A 789 -7.08 34.48 25.44
CA TRP A 789 -5.64 34.21 25.51
C TRP A 789 -5.15 33.07 24.60
N THR A 790 -6.05 32.29 23.99
CA THR A 790 -5.67 31.14 23.15
C THR A 790 -6.63 30.98 21.95
N PRO A 791 -6.28 31.51 20.76
CA PRO A 791 -7.13 31.43 19.55
C PRO A 791 -7.27 29.98 19.03
N TYR A 792 -6.37 29.09 19.43
CA TYR A 792 -6.34 27.69 19.02
C TYR A 792 -7.54 26.90 19.56
N LEU A 793 -8.00 27.17 20.78
CA LEU A 793 -9.12 26.43 21.36
C LEU A 793 -10.46 26.74 20.65
N PRO A 794 -10.84 28.01 20.43
CA PRO A 794 -11.94 28.38 19.54
C PRO A 794 -11.82 27.76 18.14
N ALA A 795 -10.62 27.79 17.54
CA ALA A 795 -10.38 27.20 16.22
C ALA A 795 -10.69 25.71 16.21
N THR A 796 -10.17 24.96 17.19
CA THR A 796 -10.40 23.51 17.33
C THR A 796 -11.88 23.20 17.53
N ILE A 797 -12.59 23.98 18.34
CA ILE A 797 -14.04 23.80 18.55
C ILE A 797 -14.81 24.04 17.25
N VAL A 798 -14.51 25.11 16.50
CA VAL A 798 -15.14 25.39 15.20
C VAL A 798 -14.85 24.27 14.20
N VAL A 799 -13.61 23.77 14.13
CA VAL A 799 -13.20 22.64 13.27
C VAL A 799 -14.00 21.39 13.59
N LEU A 800 -14.09 21.02 14.87
CA LEU A 800 -14.81 19.82 15.30
C LEU A 800 -16.31 19.92 15.01
N LEU A 801 -16.92 21.07 15.31
CA LEU A 801 -18.35 21.30 15.04
C LEU A 801 -18.66 21.32 13.54
N PHE A 802 -17.77 21.91 12.73
CA PHE A 802 -17.90 21.89 11.28
C PHE A 802 -17.75 20.46 10.72
N ALA A 803 -16.78 19.69 11.22
CA ALA A 803 -16.59 18.30 10.84
C ALA A 803 -17.82 17.44 11.20
N LEU A 804 -18.37 17.59 12.41
CA LEU A 804 -19.61 16.91 12.82
C LEU A 804 -20.80 17.31 11.96
N PHE A 805 -20.92 18.60 11.62
CA PHE A 805 -21.92 19.05 10.66
C PHE A 805 -21.73 18.45 9.27
N LYS A 806 -20.50 18.12 8.85
CA LYS A 806 -20.25 17.46 7.56
C LYS A 806 -20.50 15.96 7.59
N VAL A 807 -20.25 15.30 8.73
CA VAL A 807 -20.69 13.92 9.01
C VAL A 807 -22.21 13.79 8.93
N SER A 808 -22.94 14.89 9.12
CA SER A 808 -24.39 14.95 8.98
C SER A 808 -24.89 14.64 7.56
N TYR A 809 -24.04 14.77 6.53
CA TYR A 809 -24.37 14.40 5.16
C TYR A 809 -24.19 12.89 4.96
N LEU A 810 -25.30 12.16 4.80
CA LEU A 810 -25.33 10.70 4.74
C LEU A 810 -24.43 10.10 3.65
N ASN A 811 -24.19 10.79 2.52
CA ASN A 811 -23.31 10.26 1.47
C ASN A 811 -21.87 9.99 1.98
N VAL A 812 -21.43 10.72 3.01
CA VAL A 812 -20.13 10.48 3.66
C VAL A 812 -20.07 9.07 4.27
N TRP A 813 -21.19 8.55 4.78
CA TRP A 813 -21.29 7.22 5.39
C TRP A 813 -21.34 6.07 4.39
N TYR A 814 -21.71 6.33 3.13
CA TYR A 814 -21.70 5.33 2.06
C TYR A 814 -20.34 5.23 1.35
N MET A 815 -19.42 6.16 1.64
CA MET A 815 -18.04 6.04 1.18
C MET A 815 -17.30 4.94 1.96
N PRO A 816 -16.31 4.27 1.36
CA PRO A 816 -15.40 3.40 2.10
C PRO A 816 -14.84 4.14 3.32
N LEU A 817 -14.74 3.47 4.47
CA LEU A 817 -14.37 4.09 5.76
C LEU A 817 -13.10 4.96 5.67
N SER A 818 -12.11 4.54 4.89
CA SER A 818 -10.88 5.32 4.64
C SER A 818 -11.17 6.64 3.91
N VAL A 819 -11.98 6.62 2.85
CA VAL A 819 -12.39 7.80 2.08
C VAL A 819 -13.27 8.72 2.91
N MET A 820 -14.17 8.15 3.72
CA MET A 820 -14.98 8.88 4.68
C MET A 820 -14.12 9.65 5.68
N LEU A 821 -13.18 8.98 6.35
CA LEU A 821 -12.30 9.59 7.35
C LEU A 821 -11.39 10.66 6.72
N ILE A 822 -10.83 10.39 5.54
CA ILE A 822 -10.02 11.35 4.80
C ILE A 822 -10.88 12.56 4.41
N SER A 823 -12.10 12.36 3.90
CA SER A 823 -13.00 13.46 3.53
C SER A 823 -13.39 14.29 4.74
N CYS A 824 -13.74 13.67 5.87
CA CYS A 824 -14.04 14.37 7.12
C CYS A 824 -12.85 15.14 7.66
N LEU A 825 -11.65 14.56 7.63
CA LEU A 825 -10.41 15.22 8.04
C LEU A 825 -10.07 16.39 7.12
N GLN A 826 -10.09 16.17 5.80
CA GLN A 826 -9.82 17.20 4.80
C GLN A 826 -10.83 18.34 4.94
N ILE A 827 -12.13 18.05 4.97
CA ILE A 827 -13.17 19.06 5.07
C ILE A 827 -13.11 19.79 6.43
N GLY A 828 -12.94 19.06 7.54
CA GLY A 828 -12.86 19.64 8.88
C GLY A 828 -11.63 20.52 9.07
N VAL A 829 -10.44 20.02 8.76
CA VAL A 829 -9.17 20.74 8.93
C VAL A 829 -9.07 21.89 7.94
N PHE A 830 -9.44 21.67 6.67
CA PHE A 830 -9.21 22.64 5.62
C PHE A 830 -10.32 23.69 5.51
N ILE A 831 -11.60 23.30 5.55
CA ILE A 831 -12.70 24.27 5.49
C ILE A 831 -13.02 24.83 6.88
N GLY A 832 -12.96 24.02 7.93
CA GLY A 832 -13.16 24.53 9.29
C GLY A 832 -11.96 25.33 9.80
N GLY A 833 -10.75 24.78 9.66
CA GLY A 833 -9.55 25.31 10.32
C GLY A 833 -8.85 26.42 9.55
N ALA A 834 -8.54 26.21 8.27
CA ALA A 834 -7.83 27.22 7.47
C ALA A 834 -8.69 28.47 7.24
N CYS A 835 -9.97 28.30 6.94
CA CYS A 835 -10.90 29.43 6.79
C CYS A 835 -11.11 30.18 8.12
N PHE A 836 -11.14 29.49 9.27
CA PHE A 836 -11.14 30.16 10.57
C PHE A 836 -9.85 30.95 10.80
N LEU A 837 -8.68 30.39 10.44
CA LEU A 837 -7.39 31.07 10.57
C LEU A 837 -7.32 32.32 9.67
N PHE A 838 -7.83 32.22 8.44
CA PHE A 838 -7.95 33.36 7.52
C PHE A 838 -8.87 34.44 8.09
N MET A 839 -10.02 34.07 8.65
CA MET A 839 -10.95 34.98 9.31
C MET A 839 -10.31 35.66 10.51
N TRP A 840 -9.65 34.90 11.39
CA TRP A 840 -8.99 35.42 12.58
C TRP A 840 -7.86 36.40 12.25
N LYS A 841 -7.03 36.07 11.26
CA LYS A 841 -5.93 36.92 10.80
C LYS A 841 -6.43 38.18 10.10
N SER A 842 -7.31 38.02 9.11
CA SER A 842 -7.80 39.15 8.29
C SER A 842 -8.83 40.03 9.01
N LYS A 843 -9.46 39.52 10.07
CA LYS A 843 -10.66 40.09 10.69
C LYS A 843 -11.80 40.32 9.67
N SER A 844 -11.81 39.52 8.60
CA SER A 844 -12.75 39.61 7.48
C SER A 844 -13.35 38.24 7.16
N PHE A 845 -14.60 38.23 6.71
CA PHE A 845 -15.24 37.02 6.20
C PHE A 845 -14.93 36.75 4.71
N ILE A 846 -14.35 37.73 4.00
CA ILE A 846 -14.12 37.66 2.55
C ILE A 846 -13.08 36.57 2.19
N PRO A 847 -11.87 36.53 2.80
CA PRO A 847 -10.91 35.47 2.47
C PRO A 847 -11.43 34.03 2.73
N PRO A 848 -12.06 33.75 3.89
CA PRO A 848 -12.71 32.45 4.14
C PRO A 848 -13.76 32.06 3.09
N LEU A 849 -14.60 33.02 2.67
CA LEU A 849 -15.62 32.80 1.65
C LEU A 849 -15.00 32.46 0.29
N LEU A 850 -13.95 33.19 -0.12
CA LEU A 850 -13.25 32.93 -1.38
C LEU A 850 -12.54 31.56 -1.39
N ALA A 851 -11.91 31.17 -0.27
CA ALA A 851 -11.33 29.82 -0.13
C ALA A 851 -12.40 28.73 -0.30
N HIS A 852 -13.55 28.90 0.35
CA HIS A 852 -14.64 27.93 0.29
C HIS A 852 -15.27 27.85 -1.11
N LEU A 853 -15.48 28.99 -1.75
CA LEU A 853 -15.99 29.05 -3.13
C LEU A 853 -15.01 28.37 -4.10
N ALA A 854 -13.71 28.66 -4.03
CA ALA A 854 -12.72 27.99 -4.88
C ALA A 854 -12.72 26.47 -4.68
N LEU A 855 -12.79 26.01 -3.43
CA LEU A 855 -12.82 24.59 -3.08
C LEU A 855 -14.07 23.86 -3.60
N THR A 856 -15.21 24.56 -3.68
CA THR A 856 -16.48 23.98 -4.14
C THR A 856 -16.70 24.10 -5.65
N PHE A 857 -16.19 25.15 -6.30
CA PHE A 857 -16.38 25.40 -7.73
C PHE A 857 -15.40 24.63 -8.62
N ILE A 858 -14.18 24.36 -8.18
CA ILE A 858 -13.21 23.66 -9.04
C ILE A 858 -13.60 22.20 -9.33
N PRO A 859 -14.10 21.41 -8.35
CA PRO A 859 -14.69 20.11 -8.64
C PRO A 859 -15.86 20.18 -9.62
N LEU A 860 -16.69 21.23 -9.51
CA LEU A 860 -17.84 21.46 -10.37
C LEU A 860 -17.38 21.73 -11.82
N LEU A 861 -16.38 22.60 -12.00
CA LEU A 861 -15.80 22.89 -13.31
C LEU A 861 -15.11 21.67 -13.92
N ARG A 862 -14.50 20.79 -13.11
CA ARG A 862 -13.90 19.55 -13.61
C ARG A 862 -14.94 18.55 -14.11
N GLY A 863 -16.13 18.50 -13.49
CA GLY A 863 -17.23 17.63 -13.89
C GLY A 863 -17.99 18.09 -15.14
N LEU A 864 -17.67 19.26 -15.69
CA LEU A 864 -18.22 19.75 -16.96
C LEU A 864 -17.46 19.24 -18.19
N ASN A 865 -16.25 18.68 -18.00
CA ASN A 865 -15.48 17.98 -19.02
C ASN A 865 -15.82 16.50 -19.01
#